data_AF-A0A2A6CQU6-F1
#
_entry.id   AF-A0A2A6CQU6-F1
#
_cell.length_a   1.000
_cell.length_b   1.000
_cell.length_c   1.000
_cell.angle_alpha   90.00
_cell.angle_beta   90.00
_cell.angle_gamma   90.00
#
_symmetry.space_group_name_H-M   'P 1'
#
loop_
_entity.id
_entity.type
_entity.pdbx_description
1 polymer ?
#
loop_
_entity_poly.entity_id
_entity_poly.type
_entity_poly.pdbx_seq_one_letter_code
_entity_poly.pdbx_strand_id
1 'polypeptide(L)'
;MASSLHDFVHYFIVVIGLMLNLLTIEYSLLLLNTSTIELASIFAKFLVHCRLFLHANTSISISEGPCYSISEDLCSVTIGFLHVNMMQSNAIISLSFWYRTRILREKVVLGRVRLQSIIILLFLPHIFHIFGAWAAASPRDELVPFVDKVYGPNSTVNFGLFGYADFTKFSVLIVIAYLCIIPLFHNIYIFYARRKLIAMFAEKMQHMSAKTRKIHESFTMVLTISAVTIVVVQVLLSIGAAPQVFFNIHSPLIEGIVYNGAVLPALVNPALTLYFVGSYRTFLLSYFNRLSRRISISPLISNSVHATVLLQGWCMLTYRPILVLFFAILTVASIDHHAAARLRFNRPFFVRAGKMTKRLVDRMIPVYEIPEFHFKPFHYITLNFRRWKITDLDFPRTRFAISDQGVNLHSTGGSLNVGVEYEFHYLLFTEKGRANVSFTDIRTNVLATISTNMSRPHFDIPWCEAKLGKSEIRVHGSHGVFTWFVKVYISDFVRGMCLFLTSARDIANEFVEAQPESIRLYRNIYLNYTADVDPVFTEDYVEASSTFRADLIGKYADPKNKSIDDSESEERSLARKLSFSMKHSSSWVKFTHDVATLNRDAFIRLIAINYELHGLEIKDQCFGIGIGTMCIKWMKIIRVESPKLDFTISQKGFLWRAKGWENGPAGGAVRLEGAIKFSSRLVRKTAKVLISVRDIKSDFRAKIVNSRGRPKIDLISSKVRIGDFRIVRIDGGFTGFIISIFSQLIELFLELYLPSKINDEIVKYINKTNNFIMALPDDIPVWGNSEFADIVQMNNDFFLRGAVEVTSSFNFSSNVLDDYEDSDIEEVFPELDLGKDHSPFSNPFEYITIADFPLIALACVGVTLLILDKKYGFITVLGCIL
;
A
#
# COMPACT_ATOMS: atom_id res chain seq x y z
N MET A 1 -11.87 48.37 -38.21
CA MET A 1 -11.62 48.43 -36.75
C MET A 1 -11.54 47.05 -36.12
N ALA A 2 -12.41 46.08 -36.49
CA ALA A 2 -12.31 44.69 -36.01
C ALA A 2 -10.98 44.00 -36.41
N SER A 3 -10.51 44.19 -37.65
CA SER A 3 -9.22 43.63 -38.12
C SER A 3 -8.02 44.16 -37.32
N SER A 4 -7.98 45.46 -37.00
CA SER A 4 -6.86 46.05 -36.24
C SER A 4 -6.81 45.60 -34.77
N LEU A 5 -7.97 45.35 -34.15
CA LEU A 5 -8.03 44.84 -32.78
C LEU A 5 -7.57 43.37 -32.72
N HIS A 6 -7.96 42.58 -33.73
CA HIS A 6 -7.55 41.18 -33.87
C HIS A 6 -6.02 41.04 -33.97
N ASP A 7 -5.39 41.83 -34.85
CA ASP A 7 -3.94 41.80 -35.04
C ASP A 7 -3.20 42.25 -33.78
N PHE A 8 -3.75 43.24 -33.06
CA PHE A 8 -3.21 43.69 -31.78
C PHE A 8 -3.28 42.60 -30.71
N VAL A 9 -4.42 41.90 -30.57
CA VAL A 9 -4.59 40.82 -29.59
C VAL A 9 -3.66 39.65 -29.90
N HIS A 10 -3.52 39.27 -31.18
CA HIS A 10 -2.55 38.26 -31.60
C HIS A 10 -1.12 38.66 -31.25
N TYR A 11 -0.72 39.89 -31.58
CA TYR A 11 0.61 40.38 -31.26
C TYR A 11 0.85 40.44 -29.75
N PHE A 12 -0.15 40.88 -28.97
CA PHE A 12 -0.10 40.92 -27.52
C PHE A 12 0.08 39.53 -26.90
N ILE A 13 -0.66 38.53 -27.39
CA ILE A 13 -0.54 37.13 -26.96
C ILE A 13 0.86 36.58 -27.26
N VAL A 14 1.38 36.81 -28.47
CA VAL A 14 2.72 36.36 -28.86
C VAL A 14 3.79 37.06 -28.01
N VAL A 15 3.67 38.37 -27.79
CA VAL A 15 4.60 39.13 -26.96
C VAL A 15 4.55 38.67 -25.51
N ILE A 16 3.36 38.42 -24.93
CA ILE A 16 3.25 37.86 -23.58
C ILE A 16 3.89 36.48 -23.51
N GLY A 17 3.60 35.60 -24.48
CA GLY A 17 4.21 34.27 -24.54
C GLY A 17 5.74 34.34 -24.57
N LEU A 18 6.31 35.25 -25.37
CA LEU A 18 7.74 35.49 -25.44
C LEU A 18 8.29 36.10 -24.14
N MET A 19 7.61 37.09 -23.56
CA MET A 19 8.02 37.75 -22.32
C MET A 19 8.02 36.80 -21.12
N LEU A 20 7.01 35.93 -21.01
CA LEU A 20 6.94 34.88 -19.98
C LEU A 20 8.12 33.90 -20.09
N ASN A 21 8.52 33.57 -21.32
CA ASN A 21 9.66 32.68 -21.56
C ASN A 21 11.04 33.32 -21.27
N LEU A 22 11.17 34.65 -21.40
CA LEU A 22 12.44 35.38 -21.19
C LEU A 22 12.85 35.54 -19.71
N LEU A 23 11.94 35.35 -18.76
CA LEU A 23 12.19 35.60 -17.33
C LEU A 23 12.87 34.45 -16.56
N THR A 24 13.34 33.39 -17.22
CA THR A 24 13.80 32.16 -16.55
C THR A 24 15.33 32.11 -16.32
N ILE A 25 15.74 32.04 -15.03
CA ILE A 25 17.16 32.07 -14.59
C ILE A 25 17.56 30.78 -13.83
N GLU A 26 16.61 30.11 -13.17
CA GLU A 26 16.83 28.96 -12.28
C GLU A 26 15.81 27.85 -12.55
N TYR A 27 16.09 26.61 -12.13
CA TYR A 27 15.16 25.48 -12.28
C TYR A 27 13.79 25.75 -11.64
N SER A 28 13.78 26.42 -10.48
CA SER A 28 12.58 26.91 -9.82
C SER A 28 11.74 27.77 -10.78
N LEU A 29 12.37 28.60 -11.61
CA LEU A 29 11.69 29.48 -12.56
C LEU A 29 11.08 28.73 -13.76
N LEU A 30 11.59 27.55 -14.14
CA LEU A 30 10.90 26.71 -15.14
C LEU A 30 9.52 26.26 -14.64
N LEU A 31 9.44 25.84 -13.38
CA LEU A 31 8.17 25.46 -12.73
C LEU A 31 7.26 26.67 -12.54
N LEU A 32 7.82 27.84 -12.22
CA LEU A 32 7.05 29.08 -12.14
C LEU A 32 6.50 29.48 -13.51
N ASN A 33 7.31 29.42 -14.57
CA ASN A 33 6.85 29.72 -15.93
C ASN A 33 5.73 28.76 -16.36
N THR A 34 5.89 27.46 -16.07
CA THR A 34 4.82 26.46 -16.28
C THR A 34 3.55 26.87 -15.56
N SER A 35 3.66 27.25 -14.28
CA SER A 35 2.53 27.67 -13.45
C SER A 35 1.87 28.95 -13.99
N THR A 36 2.65 29.91 -14.50
CA THR A 36 2.12 31.15 -15.07
C THR A 36 1.39 30.90 -16.39
N ILE A 37 1.95 30.06 -17.26
CA ILE A 37 1.31 29.65 -18.53
C ILE A 37 -0.02 28.93 -18.23
N GLU A 38 -0.04 28.07 -17.21
CA GLU A 38 -1.25 27.38 -16.77
C GLU A 38 -2.30 28.31 -16.16
N LEU A 39 -1.90 29.31 -15.38
CA LEU A 39 -2.82 30.36 -14.92
C LEU A 39 -3.39 31.17 -16.10
N ALA A 40 -2.59 31.43 -17.13
CA ALA A 40 -3.07 32.05 -18.36
C ALA A 40 -4.09 31.16 -19.10
N SER A 41 -3.91 29.84 -19.10
CA SER A 41 -4.91 28.89 -19.61
C SER A 41 -6.23 28.94 -18.83
N ILE A 42 -6.19 29.06 -17.50
CA ILE A 42 -7.42 29.20 -16.70
C ILE A 42 -8.16 30.48 -17.09
N PHE A 43 -7.43 31.59 -17.23
CA PHE A 43 -8.01 32.85 -17.66
C PHE A 43 -8.63 32.76 -19.06
N ALA A 44 -7.92 32.13 -20.01
CA ALA A 44 -8.44 31.89 -21.35
C ALA A 44 -9.71 31.01 -21.33
N LYS A 45 -9.73 29.94 -20.53
CA LYS A 45 -10.93 29.11 -20.35
C LYS A 45 -12.09 29.91 -19.77
N PHE A 46 -11.85 30.79 -18.81
CA PHE A 46 -12.89 31.65 -18.24
C PHE A 46 -13.49 32.59 -19.31
N LEU A 47 -12.64 33.20 -20.15
CA LEU A 47 -13.09 34.09 -21.21
C LEU A 47 -13.92 33.37 -22.28
N VAL A 48 -13.56 32.14 -22.65
CA VAL A 48 -14.26 31.40 -23.71
C VAL A 48 -15.44 30.60 -23.18
N HIS A 49 -15.34 30.01 -21.99
CA HIS A 49 -16.31 29.05 -21.48
C HIS A 49 -16.79 28.05 -22.56
N CYS A 50 -15.82 27.40 -23.22
CA CYS A 50 -16.11 26.56 -24.40
C CYS A 50 -16.61 25.16 -24.05
N ARG A 51 -17.48 24.61 -24.89
CA ARG A 51 -17.82 23.19 -25.01
C ARG A 51 -17.49 22.68 -26.43
N LEU A 52 -17.01 21.43 -26.54
CA LEU A 52 -16.61 20.83 -27.81
C LEU A 52 -17.72 19.92 -28.34
N PHE A 53 -18.30 20.29 -29.49
CA PHE A 53 -19.31 19.56 -30.25
C PHE A 53 -18.65 18.80 -31.41
N LEU A 54 -18.75 17.48 -31.40
CA LEU A 54 -18.20 16.58 -32.43
C LEU A 54 -19.33 15.82 -33.13
N HIS A 55 -19.62 16.12 -34.38
CA HIS A 55 -20.68 15.43 -35.15
C HIS A 55 -20.18 15.00 -36.53
N ALA A 56 -20.14 13.70 -36.79
CA ALA A 56 -19.58 13.12 -38.02
C ALA A 56 -18.15 13.64 -38.29
N ASN A 57 -17.95 14.39 -39.40
CA ASN A 57 -16.67 14.95 -39.79
C ASN A 57 -16.49 16.42 -39.34
N THR A 58 -17.35 16.90 -38.44
CA THR A 58 -17.34 18.30 -37.97
C THR A 58 -16.82 18.39 -36.54
N SER A 59 -16.08 19.46 -36.25
CA SER A 59 -15.59 19.77 -34.90
C SER A 59 -15.85 21.23 -34.62
N ILE A 60 -16.85 21.49 -33.77
CA ILE A 60 -17.35 22.83 -33.48
C ILE A 60 -17.12 23.14 -32.01
N SER A 61 -16.56 24.29 -31.73
CA SER A 61 -16.42 24.84 -30.39
C SER A 61 -17.53 25.86 -30.18
N ILE A 62 -18.41 25.58 -29.21
CA ILE A 62 -19.50 26.48 -28.82
C ILE A 62 -19.04 27.27 -27.58
N SER A 63 -19.01 28.58 -27.69
CA SER A 63 -18.51 29.49 -26.65
C SER A 63 -19.66 30.26 -26.00
N GLU A 64 -19.76 30.16 -24.67
CA GLU A 64 -20.77 30.86 -23.86
C GLU A 64 -20.14 31.97 -23.00
N GLY A 65 -18.81 32.12 -23.06
CA GLY A 65 -18.05 33.05 -22.22
C GLY A 65 -18.06 34.50 -22.74
N PRO A 66 -17.60 35.46 -21.93
CA PRO A 66 -17.66 36.89 -22.23
C PRO A 66 -16.92 37.30 -23.51
N CYS A 67 -16.03 36.46 -24.06
CA CYS A 67 -15.37 36.76 -25.33
C CYS A 67 -16.38 36.94 -26.49
N TYR A 68 -17.51 36.21 -26.49
CA TYR A 68 -18.43 36.21 -27.63
C TYR A 68 -19.17 37.56 -27.73
N SER A 69 -19.41 38.21 -26.59
CA SER A 69 -20.02 39.53 -26.52
C SER A 69 -19.12 40.62 -27.11
N ILE A 70 -17.81 40.35 -27.27
CA ILE A 70 -16.85 41.25 -27.90
C ILE A 70 -16.74 40.93 -29.39
N SER A 71 -16.35 39.69 -29.73
CA SER A 71 -16.32 39.19 -31.11
C SER A 71 -16.07 37.68 -31.14
N GLU A 72 -16.57 36.99 -32.16
CA GLU A 72 -16.31 35.56 -32.35
C GLU A 72 -14.83 35.27 -32.66
N ASP A 73 -14.19 36.18 -33.40
CA ASP A 73 -12.76 36.11 -33.69
C ASP A 73 -11.95 36.10 -32.39
N LEU A 74 -12.27 36.97 -31.43
CA LEU A 74 -11.60 36.97 -30.13
C LEU A 74 -11.76 35.63 -29.40
N CYS A 75 -12.94 35.00 -29.45
CA CYS A 75 -13.12 33.66 -28.87
C CYS A 75 -12.26 32.62 -29.58
N SER A 76 -12.20 32.66 -30.91
CA SER A 76 -11.37 31.77 -31.73
C SER A 76 -9.88 31.92 -31.41
N VAL A 77 -9.39 33.15 -31.29
CA VAL A 77 -8.00 33.42 -30.89
C VAL A 77 -7.74 32.96 -29.46
N THR A 78 -8.68 33.19 -28.55
CA THR A 78 -8.55 32.80 -27.14
C THR A 78 -8.56 31.28 -26.96
N ILE A 79 -9.32 30.52 -27.77
CA ILE A 79 -9.24 29.06 -27.77
C ILE A 79 -7.88 28.58 -28.31
N GLY A 80 -7.35 29.23 -29.35
CA GLY A 80 -6.03 28.93 -29.91
C GLY A 80 -4.94 29.15 -28.87
N PHE A 81 -5.02 30.26 -28.14
CA PHE A 81 -4.13 30.58 -27.02
C PHE A 81 -4.23 29.54 -25.89
N LEU A 82 -5.45 29.12 -25.52
CA LEU A 82 -5.67 28.04 -24.55
C LEU A 82 -4.97 26.75 -24.98
N HIS A 83 -5.18 26.31 -26.23
CA HIS A 83 -4.54 25.11 -26.76
C HIS A 83 -3.02 25.22 -26.73
N VAL A 84 -2.45 26.34 -27.18
CA VAL A 84 -1.00 26.54 -27.19
C VAL A 84 -0.41 26.55 -25.79
N ASN A 85 -1.04 27.22 -24.83
CA ASN A 85 -0.54 27.23 -23.45
C ASN A 85 -0.54 25.82 -22.84
N MET A 86 -1.55 24.99 -23.15
CA MET A 86 -1.56 23.60 -22.70
C MET A 86 -0.42 22.77 -23.33
N MET A 87 -0.18 22.94 -24.63
CA MET A 87 0.92 22.26 -25.34
C MET A 87 2.28 22.70 -24.79
N GLN A 88 2.45 24.01 -24.62
CA GLN A 88 3.68 24.61 -24.11
C GLN A 88 3.95 24.19 -22.66
N SER A 89 2.91 24.08 -21.81
CA SER A 89 3.05 23.54 -20.46
C SER A 89 3.63 22.11 -20.50
N ASN A 90 3.08 21.23 -21.35
CA ASN A 90 3.59 19.87 -21.53
C ASN A 90 5.05 19.83 -22.04
N ALA A 91 5.40 20.74 -22.95
CA ALA A 91 6.76 20.88 -23.46
C ALA A 91 7.73 21.32 -22.36
N ILE A 92 7.36 22.30 -21.53
CA ILE A 92 8.20 22.78 -20.43
C ILE A 92 8.32 21.74 -19.31
N ILE A 93 7.27 20.98 -19.00
CA ILE A 93 7.33 19.86 -18.04
C ILE A 93 8.31 18.80 -18.54
N SER A 94 8.23 18.44 -19.82
CA SER A 94 9.16 17.52 -20.47
C SER A 94 10.61 18.03 -20.39
N LEU A 95 10.82 19.30 -20.73
CA LEU A 95 12.11 19.96 -20.62
C LEU A 95 12.62 19.98 -19.17
N SER A 96 11.74 20.12 -18.19
CA SER A 96 12.08 20.10 -16.76
C SER A 96 12.60 18.74 -16.32
N PHE A 97 11.98 17.65 -16.76
CA PHE A 97 12.49 16.29 -16.53
C PHE A 97 13.84 16.05 -17.22
N TRP A 98 13.98 16.50 -18.48
CA TRP A 98 15.23 16.40 -19.23
C TRP A 98 16.37 17.15 -18.54
N TYR A 99 16.14 18.44 -18.24
CA TYR A 99 17.13 19.34 -17.66
C TYR A 99 17.64 18.81 -16.33
N ARG A 100 16.73 18.28 -15.52
CA ARG A 100 17.08 17.68 -14.24
C ARG A 100 17.86 16.37 -14.38
N THR A 101 17.43 15.51 -15.30
CA THR A 101 18.16 14.27 -15.64
C THR A 101 19.58 14.60 -16.06
N ARG A 102 19.77 15.67 -16.83
CA ARG A 102 21.07 16.16 -17.27
C ARG A 102 21.93 16.69 -16.12
N ILE A 103 21.41 17.58 -15.27
CA ILE A 103 22.14 18.09 -14.10
C ILE A 103 22.65 16.93 -13.25
N LEU A 104 21.81 15.93 -13.00
CA LEU A 104 22.20 14.78 -12.21
C LEU A 104 23.26 13.94 -12.89
N ARG A 105 23.23 13.80 -14.22
CA ARG A 105 24.18 12.97 -14.98
C ARG A 105 25.53 13.65 -15.15
N GLU A 106 25.54 14.85 -15.70
CA GLU A 106 26.74 15.54 -16.20
C GLU A 106 27.34 16.49 -15.16
N LYS A 107 26.59 16.89 -14.12
CA LYS A 107 26.94 17.98 -13.17
C LYS A 107 27.20 19.34 -13.84
N VAL A 108 26.97 19.46 -15.16
CA VAL A 108 27.10 20.72 -15.91
C VAL A 108 25.76 21.45 -15.89
N VAL A 109 25.78 22.70 -15.44
CA VAL A 109 24.62 23.60 -15.50
C VAL A 109 24.59 24.24 -16.89
N LEU A 110 23.42 24.22 -17.56
CA LEU A 110 23.30 24.94 -18.83
C LEU A 110 23.32 26.44 -18.58
N GLY A 111 24.06 27.17 -19.41
CA GLY A 111 24.00 28.63 -19.41
C GLY A 111 22.59 29.14 -19.72
N ARG A 112 22.22 30.28 -19.15
CA ARG A 112 20.88 30.89 -19.26
C ARG A 112 20.42 31.04 -20.71
N VAL A 113 21.28 31.59 -21.56
CA VAL A 113 21.01 31.82 -22.98
C VAL A 113 20.68 30.52 -23.71
N ARG A 114 21.39 29.42 -23.39
CA ARG A 114 21.14 28.11 -24.00
C ARG A 114 19.81 27.50 -23.55
N LEU A 115 19.45 27.67 -22.28
CA LEU A 115 18.15 27.17 -21.79
C LEU A 115 16.99 27.96 -22.42
N GLN A 116 17.12 29.29 -22.46
CA GLN A 116 16.11 30.16 -23.07
C GLN A 116 15.97 29.89 -24.57
N SER A 117 17.07 29.70 -25.30
CA SER A 117 17.01 29.35 -26.72
C SER A 117 16.27 28.03 -26.96
N ILE A 118 16.41 27.05 -26.07
CA ILE A 118 15.67 25.78 -26.15
C ILE A 118 14.17 26.02 -25.90
N ILE A 119 13.79 26.83 -24.91
CA ILE A 119 12.38 27.14 -24.63
C ILE A 119 11.74 27.88 -25.82
N ILE A 120 12.43 28.87 -26.39
CA ILE A 120 11.97 29.61 -27.56
C ILE A 120 11.83 28.68 -28.77
N LEU A 121 12.81 27.80 -29.00
CA LEU A 121 12.76 26.82 -30.09
C LEU A 121 11.58 25.85 -29.93
N LEU A 122 11.29 25.42 -28.70
CA LEU A 122 10.14 24.56 -28.40
C LEU A 122 8.80 25.28 -28.60
N PHE A 123 8.76 26.61 -28.41
CA PHE A 123 7.55 27.41 -28.59
C PHE A 123 7.21 27.70 -30.05
N LEU A 124 8.23 27.77 -30.92
CA LEU A 124 8.08 28.18 -32.33
C LEU A 124 7.09 27.32 -33.14
N PRO A 125 7.04 25.97 -33.02
CA PRO A 125 5.99 25.15 -33.65
C PRO A 125 4.56 25.51 -33.23
N HIS A 126 4.36 26.02 -32.00
CA HIS A 126 3.05 26.41 -31.52
C HIS A 126 2.54 27.69 -32.21
N ILE A 127 3.44 28.60 -32.61
CA ILE A 127 3.07 29.80 -33.37
C ILE A 127 2.52 29.42 -34.75
N PHE A 128 3.19 28.49 -35.44
CA PHE A 128 2.71 27.95 -36.72
C PHE A 128 1.38 27.23 -36.58
N HIS A 129 1.18 26.51 -35.47
CA HIS A 129 -0.09 25.85 -35.17
C HIS A 129 -1.24 26.84 -35.01
N ILE A 130 -1.06 27.94 -34.27
CA ILE A 130 -2.08 29.00 -34.14
C ILE A 130 -2.45 29.55 -35.51
N PHE A 131 -1.44 29.90 -36.32
CA PHE A 131 -1.69 30.44 -37.64
C PHE A 131 -2.42 29.45 -38.55
N GLY A 132 -2.02 28.17 -38.52
CA GLY A 132 -2.68 27.11 -39.26
C GLY A 132 -4.12 26.85 -38.80
N ALA A 133 -4.37 26.86 -37.48
CA ALA A 133 -5.70 26.69 -36.90
C ALA A 133 -6.63 27.85 -37.28
N TRP A 134 -6.13 29.08 -37.22
CA TRP A 134 -6.84 30.28 -37.64
C TRP A 134 -7.17 30.24 -39.13
N ALA A 135 -6.18 29.96 -39.98
CA ALA A 135 -6.36 29.90 -41.44
C ALA A 135 -7.28 28.75 -41.88
N ALA A 136 -7.39 27.68 -41.09
CA ALA A 136 -8.23 26.52 -41.39
C ALA A 136 -9.65 26.62 -40.81
N ALA A 137 -9.95 27.63 -39.97
CA ALA A 137 -11.25 27.79 -39.34
C ALA A 137 -12.35 28.02 -40.40
N SER A 138 -13.48 27.34 -40.24
CA SER A 138 -14.65 27.50 -41.12
C SER A 138 -15.50 28.68 -40.67
N PRO A 139 -16.13 29.42 -41.61
CA PRO A 139 -16.98 30.56 -41.27
C PRO A 139 -18.28 30.08 -40.59
N ARG A 140 -18.89 30.97 -39.79
CA ARG A 140 -20.03 30.62 -38.92
C ARG A 140 -21.24 30.05 -39.69
N ASP A 141 -21.52 30.60 -40.86
CA ASP A 141 -22.62 30.18 -41.75
C ASP A 141 -22.51 28.72 -42.17
N GLU A 142 -21.29 28.18 -42.31
CA GLU A 142 -21.08 26.75 -42.55
C GLU A 142 -21.28 25.90 -41.28
N LEU A 143 -21.10 26.47 -40.08
CA LEU A 143 -21.15 25.74 -38.80
C LEU A 143 -22.58 25.64 -38.23
N VAL A 144 -23.40 26.68 -38.41
CA VAL A 144 -24.77 26.76 -37.86
C VAL A 144 -25.66 25.56 -38.24
N PRO A 145 -25.70 25.10 -39.51
CA PRO A 145 -26.57 23.99 -39.91
C PRO A 145 -26.31 22.68 -39.15
N PHE A 146 -25.06 22.43 -38.75
CA PHE A 146 -24.71 21.22 -38.00
C PHE A 146 -25.24 21.25 -36.56
N VAL A 147 -25.14 22.40 -35.90
CA VAL A 147 -25.60 22.58 -34.52
C VAL A 147 -27.12 22.63 -34.48
N ASP A 148 -27.75 23.37 -35.40
CA ASP A 148 -29.21 23.50 -35.46
C ASP A 148 -29.88 22.18 -35.85
N LYS A 149 -29.20 21.30 -36.60
CA LYS A 149 -29.67 19.94 -36.86
C LYS A 149 -29.83 19.10 -35.59
N VAL A 150 -29.00 19.34 -34.58
CA VAL A 150 -29.00 18.57 -33.31
C VAL A 150 -29.85 19.25 -32.24
N TYR A 151 -29.76 20.58 -32.11
CA TYR A 151 -30.40 21.34 -31.04
C TYR A 151 -31.68 22.09 -31.45
N GLY A 152 -32.05 22.04 -32.72
CA GLY A 152 -33.18 22.77 -33.28
C GLY A 152 -32.80 24.13 -33.88
N PRO A 153 -33.68 24.72 -34.69
CA PRO A 153 -33.41 25.97 -35.38
C PRO A 153 -33.20 27.13 -34.40
N ASN A 154 -32.28 28.04 -34.71
CA ASN A 154 -31.93 29.22 -33.91
C ASN A 154 -31.32 28.91 -32.53
N SER A 155 -30.88 27.67 -32.30
CA SER A 155 -30.21 27.29 -31.05
C SER A 155 -28.88 28.02 -30.85
N THR A 156 -28.29 28.54 -31.93
CA THR A 156 -26.96 29.13 -31.99
C THR A 156 -26.90 30.65 -31.87
N VAL A 157 -28.04 31.35 -31.84
CA VAL A 157 -28.09 32.82 -31.93
C VAL A 157 -27.27 33.50 -30.83
N ASN A 158 -27.30 32.93 -29.61
CA ASN A 158 -26.67 33.51 -28.42
C ASN A 158 -25.29 32.91 -28.08
N PHE A 159 -24.67 32.19 -29.02
CA PHE A 159 -23.39 31.53 -28.81
C PHE A 159 -22.37 31.94 -29.86
N GLY A 160 -21.10 32.01 -29.45
CA GLY A 160 -19.99 32.10 -30.40
C GLY A 160 -19.70 30.74 -31.00
N LEU A 161 -19.66 30.63 -32.33
CA LEU A 161 -19.33 29.40 -33.04
C LEU A 161 -18.01 29.54 -33.79
N PHE A 162 -17.07 28.64 -33.54
CA PHE A 162 -15.84 28.52 -34.32
C PHE A 162 -15.43 27.05 -34.38
N GLY A 163 -14.69 26.66 -35.41
CA GLY A 163 -14.28 25.27 -35.58
C GLY A 163 -14.11 24.91 -37.04
N TYR A 164 -14.36 23.64 -37.35
CA TYR A 164 -14.14 23.05 -38.66
C TYR A 164 -15.39 22.32 -39.13
N ALA A 165 -15.93 22.76 -40.28
CA ALA A 165 -17.07 22.10 -40.93
C ALA A 165 -16.68 20.73 -41.50
N ASP A 166 -15.40 20.53 -41.83
CA ASP A 166 -14.88 19.26 -42.31
C ASP A 166 -13.42 19.08 -41.87
N PHE A 167 -13.21 18.19 -40.90
CA PHE A 167 -11.86 17.89 -40.41
C PHE A 167 -11.05 16.96 -41.33
N THR A 168 -11.65 16.42 -42.39
CA THR A 168 -10.92 15.61 -43.38
C THR A 168 -10.09 16.48 -44.33
N LYS A 169 -10.37 17.78 -44.42
CA LYS A 169 -9.54 18.75 -45.14
C LYS A 169 -8.11 18.70 -44.60
N PHE A 170 -7.14 18.59 -45.50
CA PHE A 170 -5.73 18.40 -45.15
C PHE A 170 -5.18 19.47 -44.18
N SER A 171 -5.57 20.73 -44.35
CA SER A 171 -5.18 21.83 -43.44
C SER A 171 -5.69 21.60 -42.01
N VAL A 172 -6.96 21.24 -41.86
CA VAL A 172 -7.57 20.94 -40.56
C VAL A 172 -6.97 19.67 -39.96
N LEU A 173 -6.75 18.65 -40.79
CA LEU A 173 -6.14 17.39 -40.37
C LEU A 173 -4.76 17.62 -39.76
N ILE A 174 -3.92 18.49 -40.34
CA ILE A 174 -2.62 18.86 -39.75
C ILE A 174 -2.81 19.52 -38.38
N VAL A 175 -3.76 20.45 -38.25
CA VAL A 175 -4.02 21.18 -37.01
C VAL A 175 -4.48 20.23 -35.89
N ILE A 176 -5.39 19.31 -36.19
CA ILE A 176 -5.87 18.30 -35.24
C ILE A 176 -4.79 17.27 -34.93
N ALA A 177 -4.09 16.78 -35.95
CA ALA A 177 -2.98 15.85 -35.78
C ALA A 177 -1.91 16.44 -34.85
N TYR A 178 -1.59 17.72 -35.00
CA TYR A 178 -0.67 18.42 -34.10
C TYR A 178 -1.17 18.42 -32.64
N LEU A 179 -2.45 18.76 -32.41
CA LEU A 179 -3.05 18.77 -31.06
C LEU A 179 -3.11 17.39 -30.41
N CYS A 180 -3.17 16.31 -31.19
CA CYS A 180 -3.22 14.95 -30.66
C CYS A 180 -1.81 14.35 -30.48
N ILE A 181 -0.97 14.47 -31.50
CA ILE A 181 0.32 13.78 -31.60
C ILE A 181 1.37 14.44 -30.69
N ILE A 182 1.43 15.76 -30.65
CA ILE A 182 2.46 16.47 -29.87
C ILE A 182 2.34 16.20 -28.35
N PRO A 183 1.14 16.27 -27.72
CA PRO A 183 0.99 15.86 -26.32
C PRO A 183 1.37 14.41 -26.08
N LEU A 184 1.00 13.51 -27.00
CA LEU A 184 1.30 12.09 -26.86
C LEU A 184 2.81 11.87 -26.78
N PHE A 185 3.58 12.50 -27.68
CA PHE A 185 5.04 12.43 -27.64
C PHE A 185 5.63 12.97 -26.34
N HIS A 186 5.16 14.14 -25.88
CA HIS A 186 5.61 14.71 -24.62
C HIS A 186 5.27 13.82 -23.42
N ASN A 187 4.08 13.22 -23.40
CA ASN A 187 3.64 12.33 -22.31
C ASN A 187 4.47 11.05 -22.25
N ILE A 188 4.72 10.40 -23.39
CA ILE A 188 5.59 9.23 -23.49
C ILE A 188 7.00 9.60 -23.00
N TYR A 189 7.51 10.76 -23.45
CA TYR A 189 8.81 11.25 -23.03
C TYR A 189 8.87 11.51 -21.52
N ILE A 190 7.87 12.20 -20.95
CA ILE A 190 7.77 12.48 -19.51
C ILE A 190 7.81 11.18 -18.72
N PHE A 191 7.07 10.17 -19.14
CA PHE A 191 7.02 8.88 -18.46
C PHE A 191 8.39 8.18 -18.48
N TYR A 192 9.03 8.12 -19.65
CA TYR A 192 10.38 7.58 -19.81
C TYR A 192 11.41 8.35 -18.96
N ALA A 193 11.42 9.67 -19.08
CA ALA A 193 12.34 10.55 -18.36
C ALA A 193 12.14 10.45 -16.84
N ARG A 194 10.90 10.30 -16.37
CA ARG A 194 10.59 10.06 -14.95
C ARG A 194 11.18 8.75 -14.45
N ARG A 195 10.98 7.63 -15.15
CA ARG A 195 11.55 6.33 -14.76
C ARG A 195 13.06 6.43 -14.62
N LYS A 196 13.71 7.03 -15.64
CA LYS A 196 15.15 7.27 -15.65
C LYS A 196 15.61 8.17 -14.49
N LEU A 197 14.86 9.25 -14.23
CA LEU A 197 15.14 10.18 -13.14
C LEU A 197 15.09 9.48 -11.78
N ILE A 198 14.05 8.67 -11.51
CA ILE A 198 13.90 7.92 -10.24
C ILE A 198 15.03 6.91 -10.07
N ALA A 199 15.39 6.18 -11.13
CA ALA A 199 16.49 5.22 -11.09
C ALA A 199 17.84 5.90 -10.74
N MET A 200 18.13 7.03 -11.38
CA MET A 200 19.33 7.83 -11.06
C MET A 200 19.25 8.46 -9.66
N PHE A 201 18.07 8.85 -9.20
CA PHE A 201 17.90 9.31 -7.81
C PHE A 201 18.22 8.20 -6.84
N ALA A 202 17.70 6.98 -7.01
CA ALA A 202 17.97 5.87 -6.10
C ALA A 202 19.48 5.58 -5.95
N GLU A 203 20.25 5.76 -7.03
CA GLU A 203 21.71 5.62 -7.01
C GLU A 203 22.41 6.81 -6.34
N LYS A 204 22.11 8.04 -6.77
CA LYS A 204 22.86 9.25 -6.33
C LYS A 204 22.39 9.83 -5.01
N MET A 205 21.19 9.48 -4.55
CA MET A 205 20.58 10.04 -3.34
C MET A 205 21.35 9.69 -2.07
N GLN A 206 22.15 8.61 -2.08
CA GLN A 206 23.00 8.24 -0.95
C GLN A 206 24.14 9.26 -0.71
N HIS A 207 24.52 10.02 -1.73
CA HIS A 207 25.62 11.00 -1.67
C HIS A 207 25.14 12.45 -1.52
N MET A 208 23.83 12.71 -1.55
CA MET A 208 23.30 14.07 -1.42
C MET A 208 23.07 14.45 0.04
N SER A 209 23.26 15.74 0.35
CA SER A 209 22.87 16.29 1.65
C SER A 209 21.37 16.09 1.91
N ALA A 210 20.97 15.95 3.17
CA ALA A 210 19.56 15.76 3.53
C ALA A 210 18.66 16.92 3.02
N LYS A 211 19.18 18.15 3.03
CA LYS A 211 18.50 19.34 2.53
C LYS A 211 18.28 19.27 1.01
N THR A 212 19.35 18.99 0.25
CA THR A 212 19.28 18.85 -1.21
C THR A 212 18.38 17.69 -1.62
N ARG A 213 18.44 16.57 -0.89
CA ARG A 213 17.56 15.41 -1.08
C ARG A 213 16.09 15.80 -0.92
N LYS A 214 15.72 16.48 0.17
CA LYS A 214 14.33 16.90 0.42
C LYS A 214 13.79 17.81 -0.68
N ILE A 215 14.62 18.76 -1.15
CA ILE A 215 14.27 19.66 -2.26
C ILE A 215 14.03 18.85 -3.55
N HIS A 216 14.92 17.90 -3.84
CA HIS A 216 14.74 17.06 -5.00
C HIS A 216 13.48 16.19 -4.90
N GLU A 217 13.25 15.56 -3.76
CA GLU A 217 12.08 14.71 -3.53
C GLU A 217 10.78 15.48 -3.75
N SER A 218 10.64 16.67 -3.16
CA SER A 218 9.43 17.49 -3.35
C SER A 218 9.22 17.89 -4.81
N PHE A 219 10.27 18.27 -5.53
CA PHE A 219 10.14 18.60 -6.94
C PHE A 219 9.81 17.39 -7.82
N THR A 220 10.36 16.20 -7.54
CA THR A 220 10.02 14.98 -8.28
C THR A 220 8.57 14.58 -8.01
N MET A 221 8.08 14.82 -6.79
CA MET A 221 6.67 14.63 -6.45
C MET A 221 5.76 15.57 -7.27
N VAL A 222 6.04 16.88 -7.30
CA VAL A 222 5.26 17.86 -8.09
C VAL A 222 5.22 17.43 -9.56
N LEU A 223 6.38 17.20 -10.17
CA LEU A 223 6.45 16.78 -11.58
C LEU A 223 5.75 15.44 -11.85
N THR A 224 5.73 14.52 -10.88
CA THR A 224 5.01 13.24 -11.01
C THR A 224 3.51 13.47 -10.99
N ILE A 225 3.00 14.30 -10.08
CA ILE A 225 1.57 14.60 -10.01
C ILE A 225 1.14 15.32 -11.30
N SER A 226 1.92 16.30 -11.76
CA SER A 226 1.67 16.98 -13.04
C SER A 226 1.59 16.01 -14.23
N ALA A 227 2.50 15.04 -14.30
CA ALA A 227 2.47 14.00 -15.33
C ALA A 227 1.20 13.13 -15.27
N VAL A 228 0.75 12.77 -14.06
CA VAL A 228 -0.48 12.00 -13.86
C VAL A 228 -1.70 12.81 -14.27
N THR A 229 -1.76 14.10 -13.93
CA THR A 229 -2.90 14.94 -14.30
C THR A 229 -3.09 15.00 -15.81
N ILE A 230 -2.01 14.99 -16.60
CA ILE A 230 -2.12 14.96 -18.07
C ILE A 230 -2.74 13.66 -18.58
N VAL A 231 -2.41 12.51 -17.97
CA VAL A 231 -3.05 11.22 -18.31
C VAL A 231 -4.55 11.27 -18.00
N VAL A 232 -4.92 11.86 -16.85
CA VAL A 232 -6.34 12.06 -16.48
C VAL A 232 -7.06 12.91 -17.53
N VAL A 233 -6.41 13.97 -18.04
CA VAL A 233 -6.99 14.78 -19.13
C VAL A 233 -7.28 13.93 -20.37
N GLN A 234 -6.35 13.09 -20.81
CA GLN A 234 -6.57 12.26 -22.00
C GLN A 234 -7.75 11.29 -21.82
N VAL A 235 -7.92 10.75 -20.61
CA VAL A 235 -9.07 9.92 -20.27
C VAL A 235 -10.37 10.73 -20.34
N LEU A 236 -10.40 11.94 -19.76
CA LEU A 236 -11.58 12.81 -19.80
C LEU A 236 -11.92 13.28 -21.22
N LEU A 237 -10.92 13.62 -22.03
CA LEU A 237 -11.09 13.95 -23.45
C LEU A 237 -11.71 12.76 -24.20
N SER A 238 -11.20 11.55 -23.96
CA SER A 238 -11.74 10.33 -24.57
C SER A 238 -13.18 10.05 -24.14
N ILE A 239 -13.50 10.23 -22.85
CA ILE A 239 -14.85 10.07 -22.30
C ILE A 239 -15.81 11.14 -22.85
N GLY A 240 -15.35 12.37 -23.07
CA GLY A 240 -16.17 13.44 -23.65
C GLY A 240 -16.39 13.26 -25.16
N ALA A 241 -15.38 12.80 -25.89
CA ALA A 241 -15.43 12.66 -27.35
C ALA A 241 -16.13 11.36 -27.80
N ALA A 242 -15.90 10.23 -27.13
CA ALA A 242 -16.43 8.94 -27.57
C ALA A 242 -17.97 8.87 -27.64
N PRO A 243 -18.75 9.37 -26.67
CA PRO A 243 -20.22 9.41 -26.76
C PRO A 243 -20.73 10.22 -27.95
N GLN A 244 -20.07 11.33 -28.26
CA GLN A 244 -20.43 12.20 -29.37
C GLN A 244 -20.15 11.51 -30.71
N VAL A 245 -18.95 10.95 -30.88
CA VAL A 245 -18.53 10.35 -32.16
C VAL A 245 -19.21 9.02 -32.43
N PHE A 246 -19.31 8.11 -31.44
CA PHE A 246 -19.80 6.75 -31.67
C PHE A 246 -21.31 6.60 -31.50
N PHE A 247 -21.92 7.38 -30.61
CA PHE A 247 -23.34 7.23 -30.25
C PHE A 247 -24.18 8.45 -30.62
N ASN A 248 -23.56 9.49 -31.19
CA ASN A 248 -24.23 10.74 -31.53
C ASN A 248 -24.95 11.37 -30.32
N ILE A 249 -24.42 11.16 -29.10
CA ILE A 249 -24.99 11.68 -27.87
C ILE A 249 -24.42 13.07 -27.60
N HIS A 250 -25.25 14.07 -27.82
CA HIS A 250 -24.92 15.47 -27.59
C HIS A 250 -25.62 15.99 -26.34
N SER A 251 -24.84 16.48 -25.38
CA SER A 251 -25.36 17.23 -24.23
C SER A 251 -24.33 18.27 -23.81
N PRO A 252 -24.75 19.46 -23.35
CA PRO A 252 -23.82 20.49 -22.90
C PRO A 252 -22.83 20.00 -21.84
N LEU A 253 -23.24 19.04 -21.01
CA LEU A 253 -22.38 18.41 -20.01
C LEU A 253 -21.26 17.57 -20.65
N ILE A 254 -21.60 16.67 -21.59
CA ILE A 254 -20.62 15.81 -22.28
C ILE A 254 -19.65 16.64 -23.11
N GLU A 255 -20.15 17.64 -23.82
CA GLU A 255 -19.36 18.56 -24.64
C GLU A 255 -18.43 19.43 -23.78
N GLY A 256 -18.91 19.85 -22.61
CA GLY A 256 -18.14 20.63 -21.64
C GLY A 256 -17.04 19.83 -20.94
N ILE A 257 -17.21 18.52 -20.74
CA ILE A 257 -16.22 17.65 -20.06
C ILE A 257 -14.85 17.71 -20.74
N VAL A 258 -14.79 17.85 -22.06
CA VAL A 258 -13.54 17.92 -22.83
C VAL A 258 -12.68 19.09 -22.35
N TYR A 259 -13.21 20.31 -22.40
CA TYR A 259 -12.48 21.51 -22.00
C TYR A 259 -12.37 21.68 -20.48
N ASN A 260 -13.34 21.20 -19.72
CA ASN A 260 -13.27 21.24 -18.26
C ASN A 260 -12.19 20.28 -17.73
N GLY A 261 -12.08 19.09 -18.33
CA GLY A 261 -11.01 18.14 -18.06
C GLY A 261 -9.64 18.69 -18.46
N ALA A 262 -9.55 19.30 -19.65
CA ALA A 262 -8.33 19.93 -20.15
C ALA A 262 -7.71 20.97 -19.20
N VAL A 263 -8.52 21.65 -18.40
CA VAL A 263 -8.08 22.72 -17.49
C VAL A 263 -7.65 22.19 -16.11
N LEU A 264 -7.90 20.92 -15.80
CA LEU A 264 -7.49 20.32 -14.51
C LEU A 264 -5.98 20.43 -14.22
N PRO A 265 -5.05 20.11 -15.14
CA PRO A 265 -3.62 20.33 -14.94
C PRO A 265 -3.31 21.79 -14.66
N ALA A 266 -3.95 22.68 -15.40
CA ALA A 266 -3.74 24.12 -15.26
C ALA A 266 -4.17 24.66 -13.89
N LEU A 267 -5.11 23.98 -13.21
CA LEU A 267 -5.50 24.28 -11.83
C LEU A 267 -4.58 23.64 -10.79
N VAL A 268 -4.29 22.36 -10.98
CA VAL A 268 -3.56 21.54 -10.00
C VAL A 268 -2.08 21.91 -9.95
N ASN A 269 -1.43 22.08 -11.10
CA ASN A 269 0.01 22.27 -11.18
C ASN A 269 0.52 23.58 -10.57
N PRO A 270 -0.11 24.76 -10.79
CA PRO A 270 0.29 25.98 -10.09
C PRO A 270 0.12 25.85 -8.58
N ALA A 271 -0.98 25.26 -8.12
CA ALA A 271 -1.23 25.10 -6.70
C ALA A 271 -0.20 24.19 -6.03
N LEU A 272 0.14 23.06 -6.66
CA LEU A 272 1.20 22.16 -6.18
C LEU A 272 2.57 22.84 -6.18
N THR A 273 2.89 23.60 -7.23
CA THR A 273 4.16 24.31 -7.34
C THR A 273 4.28 25.37 -6.23
N LEU A 274 3.23 26.15 -5.99
CA LEU A 274 3.20 27.16 -4.94
C LEU A 274 3.25 26.54 -3.53
N TYR A 275 2.68 25.34 -3.34
CA TYR A 275 2.66 24.65 -2.04
C TYR A 275 3.97 23.91 -1.71
N PHE A 276 4.48 23.10 -2.64
CA PHE A 276 5.63 22.21 -2.40
C PHE A 276 6.99 22.90 -2.58
N VAL A 277 7.06 23.99 -3.34
CA VAL A 277 8.30 24.76 -3.51
C VAL A 277 8.42 25.75 -2.37
N GLY A 278 9.28 25.41 -1.39
CA GLY A 278 9.41 26.17 -0.14
C GLY A 278 9.64 27.67 -0.33
N SER A 279 10.45 28.08 -1.31
CA SER A 279 10.69 29.50 -1.61
C SER A 279 9.42 30.25 -2.01
N TYR A 280 8.55 29.62 -2.81
CA TYR A 280 7.29 30.21 -3.26
C TYR A 280 6.26 30.23 -2.13
N ARG A 281 6.19 29.16 -1.35
CA ARG A 281 5.34 29.13 -0.16
C ARG A 281 5.69 30.23 0.84
N THR A 282 6.97 30.41 1.16
CA THR A 282 7.42 31.48 2.06
C THR A 282 7.15 32.86 1.49
N PHE A 283 7.34 33.06 0.18
CA PHE A 283 6.99 34.32 -0.49
C PHE A 283 5.49 34.62 -0.38
N LEU A 284 4.64 33.64 -0.72
CA LEU A 284 3.17 33.78 -0.63
C LEU A 284 2.72 34.06 0.80
N LEU A 285 3.18 33.28 1.79
CA LEU A 285 2.83 33.50 3.19
C LEU A 285 3.29 34.89 3.66
N SER A 286 4.47 35.36 3.22
CA SER A 286 4.94 36.71 3.52
C SER A 286 4.07 37.78 2.86
N TYR A 287 3.66 37.56 1.61
CA TYR A 287 2.78 38.46 0.88
C TYR A 287 1.38 38.52 1.52
N PHE A 288 0.77 37.38 1.81
CA PHE A 288 -0.53 37.29 2.49
C PHE A 288 -0.47 37.88 3.89
N ASN A 289 0.61 37.67 4.65
CA ASN A 289 0.77 38.32 5.95
C ASN A 289 0.90 39.84 5.82
N ARG A 290 1.59 40.36 4.79
CA ARG A 290 1.65 41.80 4.52
C ARG A 290 0.29 42.35 4.09
N LEU A 291 -0.43 41.62 3.25
CA LEU A 291 -1.75 42.01 2.77
C LEU A 291 -2.78 41.99 3.90
N SER A 292 -2.80 40.94 4.72
CA SER A 292 -3.64 40.83 5.92
C SER A 292 -3.37 41.97 6.90
N ARG A 293 -2.10 42.33 7.14
CA ARG A 293 -1.75 43.51 7.96
C ARG A 293 -2.22 44.83 7.34
N ARG A 294 -2.23 44.96 6.01
CA ARG A 294 -2.73 46.18 5.32
C ARG A 294 -4.25 46.25 5.30
N ILE A 295 -4.94 45.12 5.16
CA ILE A 295 -6.41 45.05 5.16
C ILE A 295 -6.98 45.22 6.56
N SER A 296 -6.21 44.95 7.63
CA SER A 296 -6.62 45.19 9.02
C SER A 296 -6.78 46.67 9.42
N ILE A 297 -6.79 47.61 8.47
CA ILE A 297 -6.99 49.06 8.72
C ILE A 297 -8.07 49.58 7.77
N SER A 298 -9.34 49.47 8.19
CA SER A 298 -10.42 50.49 8.09
C SER A 298 -11.82 49.84 8.14
N PRO A 299 -12.70 50.22 9.08
CA PRO A 299 -14.08 49.70 9.18
C PRO A 299 -15.03 50.28 8.13
N LEU A 300 -14.54 50.83 7.01
CA LEU A 300 -15.31 51.66 6.08
C LEU A 300 -15.71 50.96 4.77
N ILE A 301 -15.39 49.68 4.59
CA ILE A 301 -15.73 48.91 3.38
C ILE A 301 -16.77 47.83 3.69
N SER A 302 -17.93 48.25 4.20
CA SER A 302 -19.12 47.37 4.36
C SER A 302 -19.87 47.19 3.02
N ASN A 303 -19.81 48.17 2.11
CA ASN A 303 -20.67 48.18 0.93
C ASN A 303 -20.05 47.57 -0.36
N SER A 304 -18.76 47.20 -0.36
CA SER A 304 -18.10 46.54 -1.50
C SER A 304 -18.17 45.00 -1.43
N VAL A 305 -18.71 44.44 -0.34
CA VAL A 305 -18.77 42.98 -0.12
C VAL A 305 -19.70 42.30 -1.14
N HIS A 306 -20.71 42.99 -1.67
CA HIS A 306 -21.62 42.41 -2.66
C HIS A 306 -20.96 42.09 -4.01
N ALA A 307 -20.01 42.90 -4.49
CA ALA A 307 -19.31 42.62 -5.76
C ALA A 307 -18.35 41.44 -5.62
N THR A 308 -17.65 41.33 -4.48
CA THR A 308 -16.72 40.22 -4.20
C THR A 308 -17.48 38.92 -3.92
N VAL A 309 -18.65 38.98 -3.29
CA VAL A 309 -19.54 37.83 -3.03
C VAL A 309 -20.24 37.36 -4.31
N LEU A 310 -20.56 38.25 -5.25
CA LEU A 310 -21.12 37.84 -6.55
C LEU A 310 -20.05 37.23 -7.47
N LEU A 311 -18.82 37.77 -7.47
CA LEU A 311 -17.69 37.19 -8.20
C LEU A 311 -17.24 35.86 -7.59
N GLN A 312 -17.22 35.74 -6.25
CA GLN A 312 -17.01 34.47 -5.56
C GLN A 312 -18.19 33.51 -5.79
N GLY A 313 -19.43 33.98 -5.81
CA GLY A 313 -20.62 33.16 -6.04
C GLY A 313 -20.64 32.52 -7.42
N TRP A 314 -20.29 33.28 -8.46
CA TRP A 314 -20.19 32.78 -9.84
C TRP A 314 -18.99 31.84 -10.07
N CYS A 315 -17.82 32.12 -9.48
CA CYS A 315 -16.70 31.18 -9.48
C CYS A 315 -16.99 29.92 -8.65
N MET A 316 -17.71 30.03 -7.53
CA MET A 316 -18.02 28.90 -6.64
C MET A 316 -19.14 28.01 -7.19
N LEU A 317 -20.10 28.54 -7.97
CA LEU A 317 -21.20 27.74 -8.52
C LEU A 317 -20.78 26.88 -9.72
N THR A 318 -19.87 27.37 -10.56
CA THR A 318 -19.38 26.61 -11.74
C THR A 318 -18.23 25.65 -11.40
N TYR A 319 -17.40 25.98 -10.40
CA TYR A 319 -16.26 25.14 -10.00
C TYR A 319 -16.49 24.35 -8.71
N ARG A 320 -17.67 24.41 -8.07
CA ARG A 320 -17.97 23.69 -6.82
C ARG A 320 -17.50 22.24 -6.80
N PRO A 321 -17.75 21.38 -7.81
CA PRO A 321 -17.29 19.99 -7.76
C PRO A 321 -15.76 19.88 -7.88
N ILE A 322 -15.10 20.77 -8.62
CA ILE A 322 -13.65 20.77 -8.81
C ILE A 322 -12.94 21.35 -7.58
N LEU A 323 -13.47 22.42 -6.98
CA LEU A 323 -13.00 23.00 -5.72
C LEU A 323 -13.27 22.07 -4.54
N VAL A 324 -14.42 21.37 -4.50
CA VAL A 324 -14.70 20.34 -3.47
C VAL A 324 -13.79 19.14 -3.66
N LEU A 325 -13.51 18.70 -4.89
CA LEU A 325 -12.53 17.64 -5.15
C LEU A 325 -11.10 18.09 -4.79
N PHE A 326 -10.74 19.33 -5.11
CA PHE A 326 -9.45 19.92 -4.78
C PHE A 326 -9.28 20.13 -3.26
N PHE A 327 -10.31 20.62 -2.57
CA PHE A 327 -10.36 20.70 -1.12
C PHE A 327 -10.42 19.32 -0.48
N ALA A 328 -11.08 18.32 -1.07
CA ALA A 328 -11.07 16.94 -0.59
C ALA A 328 -9.68 16.30 -0.75
N ILE A 329 -8.98 16.57 -1.84
CA ILE A 329 -7.59 16.13 -2.05
C ILE A 329 -6.65 16.87 -1.10
N LEU A 330 -6.85 18.17 -0.88
CA LEU A 330 -6.08 18.97 0.07
C LEU A 330 -6.37 18.60 1.52
N THR A 331 -7.61 18.29 1.90
CA THR A 331 -7.93 17.81 3.25
C THR A 331 -7.40 16.41 3.44
N VAL A 332 -7.50 15.50 2.46
CA VAL A 332 -6.82 14.18 2.52
C VAL A 332 -5.29 14.34 2.65
N ALA A 333 -4.69 15.38 2.06
CA ALA A 333 -3.27 15.67 2.18
C ALA A 333 -2.88 16.50 3.43
N SER A 334 -3.82 17.19 4.08
CA SER A 334 -3.62 18.01 5.29
C SER A 334 -4.19 17.38 6.55
N ILE A 335 -4.49 16.08 6.53
CA ILE A 335 -4.78 15.31 7.74
C ILE A 335 -3.48 15.18 8.56
N ASP A 336 -3.19 16.22 9.34
CA ASP A 336 -2.50 16.11 10.63
C ASP A 336 -3.47 15.47 11.65
N HIS A 337 -4.04 14.31 11.33
CA HIS A 337 -4.72 13.51 12.36
C HIS A 337 -3.71 12.49 12.85
N HIS A 338 -3.37 12.61 14.13
CA HIS A 338 -2.99 11.48 14.95
C HIS A 338 -3.91 10.31 14.59
N ALA A 339 -3.39 9.32 13.88
CA ALA A 339 -4.16 8.13 13.58
C ALA A 339 -4.38 7.41 14.92
N ALA A 340 -5.55 7.61 15.52
CA ALA A 340 -5.92 6.89 16.73
C ALA A 340 -6.18 5.43 16.34
N ALA A 341 -5.35 4.52 16.84
CA ALA A 341 -5.64 3.11 16.89
C ALA A 341 -6.76 2.87 17.88
N ARG A 342 -7.72 2.02 17.53
CA ARG A 342 -8.67 1.46 18.49
C ARG A 342 -8.57 -0.04 18.44
N LEU A 343 -8.17 -0.65 19.55
CA LEU A 343 -8.12 -2.09 19.70
C LEU A 343 -9.39 -2.52 20.46
N ARG A 344 -10.27 -3.23 19.78
CA ARG A 344 -11.54 -3.70 20.34
C ARG A 344 -11.54 -5.20 20.52
N PHE A 345 -11.72 -5.65 21.75
CA PHE A 345 -11.93 -7.06 22.12
C PHE A 345 -13.42 -7.30 22.33
N ASN A 346 -14.07 -7.96 21.37
CA ASN A 346 -15.48 -8.29 21.45
C ASN A 346 -15.74 -9.52 22.34
N ARG A 347 -16.97 -9.67 22.84
CA ARG A 347 -17.43 -10.84 23.61
C ARG A 347 -16.96 -12.22 23.11
N PRO A 348 -16.93 -12.54 21.79
CA PRO A 348 -16.41 -13.83 21.31
C PRO A 348 -14.93 -14.09 21.65
N PHE A 349 -14.12 -13.05 21.76
CA PHE A 349 -12.72 -13.17 22.20
C PHE A 349 -12.66 -13.70 23.64
N PHE A 350 -13.45 -13.11 24.54
CA PHE A 350 -13.50 -13.51 25.95
C PHE A 350 -14.08 -14.92 26.16
N VAL A 351 -15.06 -15.33 25.34
CA VAL A 351 -15.55 -16.72 25.32
C VAL A 351 -14.43 -17.69 24.93
N ARG A 352 -13.58 -17.33 23.96
CA ARG A 352 -12.42 -18.15 23.57
C ARG A 352 -11.33 -18.14 24.64
N ALA A 353 -11.05 -16.98 25.24
CA ALA A 353 -10.10 -16.84 26.34
C ALA A 353 -10.47 -17.76 27.50
N GLY A 354 -11.75 -17.85 27.88
CA GLY A 354 -12.24 -18.74 28.94
C GLY A 354 -11.89 -20.22 28.71
N LYS A 355 -11.98 -20.68 27.45
CA LYS A 355 -11.58 -22.05 27.08
C LYS A 355 -10.07 -22.25 27.16
N MET A 356 -9.29 -21.22 26.89
CA MET A 356 -7.83 -21.27 26.93
C MET A 356 -7.28 -21.18 28.36
N THR A 357 -7.93 -20.39 29.23
CA THR A 357 -7.58 -20.27 30.66
C THR A 357 -7.56 -21.63 31.32
N LYS A 358 -8.60 -22.46 31.13
CA LYS A 358 -8.63 -23.82 31.66
C LYS A 358 -7.37 -24.62 31.30
N ARG A 359 -7.04 -24.68 30.01
CA ARG A 359 -5.87 -25.44 29.51
C ARG A 359 -4.54 -24.91 30.05
N LEU A 360 -4.43 -23.60 30.24
CA LEU A 360 -3.23 -22.98 30.78
C LEU A 360 -3.08 -23.32 32.27
N VAL A 361 -4.16 -23.17 33.03
CA VAL A 361 -4.18 -23.40 34.48
C VAL A 361 -3.97 -24.88 34.81
N ASP A 362 -4.60 -25.79 34.06
CA ASP A 362 -4.39 -27.24 34.17
C ASP A 362 -2.91 -27.62 33.99
N ARG A 363 -2.13 -26.84 33.23
CA ARG A 363 -0.69 -27.09 33.03
C ARG A 363 0.19 -26.42 34.08
N MET A 364 -0.20 -25.25 34.61
CA MET A 364 0.63 -24.48 35.52
C MET A 364 0.47 -24.91 36.98
N ILE A 365 -0.76 -25.17 37.44
CA ILE A 365 -1.03 -25.46 38.86
C ILE A 365 -0.32 -26.73 39.35
N PRO A 366 -0.22 -27.84 38.59
CA PRO A 366 0.49 -29.03 39.07
C PRO A 366 1.99 -28.79 39.37
N VAL A 367 2.57 -27.71 38.86
CA VAL A 367 3.97 -27.32 39.11
C VAL A 367 4.11 -26.49 40.40
N TYR A 368 3.01 -25.99 40.96
CA TYR A 368 3.02 -25.16 42.15
C TYR A 368 3.20 -26.02 43.41
N GLU A 369 4.31 -25.79 44.12
CA GLU A 369 4.56 -26.44 45.41
C GLU A 369 3.76 -25.75 46.51
N ILE A 370 2.81 -26.47 47.10
CA ILE A 370 2.05 -25.99 48.26
C ILE A 370 3.00 -26.05 49.48
N PRO A 371 3.22 -24.94 50.20
CA PRO A 371 4.17 -24.89 51.31
C PRO A 371 3.78 -25.86 52.44
N GLU A 372 4.78 -26.32 53.20
CA GLU A 372 4.52 -27.14 54.38
C GLU A 372 3.82 -26.33 55.47
N PHE A 373 2.87 -26.96 56.16
CA PHE A 373 2.10 -26.30 57.20
C PHE A 373 2.36 -26.94 58.55
N HIS A 374 2.67 -26.10 59.54
CA HIS A 374 2.88 -26.48 60.93
C HIS A 374 1.79 -25.87 61.79
N PHE A 375 1.02 -26.70 62.47
CA PHE A 375 -0.08 -26.24 63.31
C PHE A 375 -0.02 -26.80 64.72
N LYS A 376 -0.30 -25.95 65.70
CA LYS A 376 -0.37 -26.31 67.12
C LYS A 376 -1.68 -25.80 67.72
N PRO A 377 -2.79 -26.55 67.58
CA PRO A 377 -4.09 -26.11 68.12
C PRO A 377 -4.09 -26.05 69.64
N PHE A 378 -3.30 -26.92 70.27
CA PHE A 378 -3.12 -26.99 71.72
C PHE A 378 -1.64 -27.20 72.02
N HIS A 379 -1.21 -26.87 73.24
CA HIS A 379 0.20 -26.95 73.64
C HIS A 379 0.81 -28.36 73.49
N TYR A 380 -0.02 -29.41 73.55
CA TYR A 380 0.38 -30.81 73.47
C TYR A 380 0.07 -31.49 72.12
N ILE A 381 -0.45 -30.74 71.13
CA ILE A 381 -0.76 -31.26 69.80
C ILE A 381 0.04 -30.49 68.74
N THR A 382 0.83 -31.20 67.94
CA THR A 382 1.47 -30.62 66.74
C THR A 382 1.07 -31.42 65.51
N LEU A 383 0.48 -30.74 64.53
CA LEU A 383 0.12 -31.27 63.22
C LEU A 383 1.06 -30.68 62.18
N ASN A 384 1.84 -31.53 61.52
CA ASN A 384 2.71 -31.14 60.41
C ASN A 384 2.17 -31.75 59.13
N PHE A 385 1.79 -30.92 58.17
CA PHE A 385 1.41 -31.35 56.82
C PHE A 385 2.57 -31.09 55.89
N ARG A 386 3.15 -32.16 55.34
CA ARG A 386 4.33 -32.13 54.47
C ARG A 386 4.00 -32.72 53.11
N ARG A 387 4.81 -32.36 52.12
CA ARG A 387 4.78 -32.94 50.76
C ARG A 387 3.39 -32.97 50.13
N TRP A 388 2.73 -31.83 50.12
CA TRP A 388 1.51 -31.65 49.36
C TRP A 388 1.77 -31.89 47.87
N LYS A 389 1.02 -32.80 47.27
CA LYS A 389 1.12 -33.11 45.85
C LYS A 389 -0.26 -33.08 45.23
N ILE A 390 -0.43 -32.21 44.24
CA ILE A 390 -1.63 -32.21 43.40
C ILE A 390 -1.60 -33.48 42.56
N THR A 391 -2.50 -34.41 42.84
CA THR A 391 -2.54 -35.72 42.17
C THR A 391 -3.37 -35.67 40.91
N ASP A 392 -4.43 -34.87 40.91
CA ASP A 392 -5.31 -34.66 39.77
C ASP A 392 -5.96 -33.28 39.87
N LEU A 393 -6.05 -32.58 38.74
CA LEU A 393 -6.65 -31.25 38.63
C LEU A 393 -7.47 -31.21 37.35
N ASP A 394 -8.77 -30.96 37.52
CA ASP A 394 -9.67 -30.54 36.48
C ASP A 394 -10.13 -29.11 36.78
N PHE A 395 -9.49 -28.11 36.18
CA PHE A 395 -9.83 -26.72 36.48
C PHE A 395 -11.27 -26.40 36.03
N PRO A 396 -12.04 -25.64 36.85
CA PRO A 396 -13.41 -25.27 36.55
C PRO A 396 -13.56 -24.59 35.18
N ARG A 397 -14.74 -24.75 34.58
CA ARG A 397 -15.05 -24.05 33.33
C ARG A 397 -15.14 -22.56 33.61
N THR A 398 -14.26 -21.80 32.99
CA THR A 398 -14.18 -20.35 33.15
C THR A 398 -15.06 -19.65 32.13
N ARG A 399 -15.91 -18.72 32.59
CA ARG A 399 -16.67 -17.80 31.76
C ARG A 399 -16.25 -16.37 32.10
N PHE A 400 -15.97 -15.61 31.06
CA PHE A 400 -15.73 -14.17 31.17
C PHE A 400 -17.03 -13.44 30.81
N ALA A 401 -17.46 -12.54 31.69
CA ALA A 401 -18.55 -11.60 31.46
C ALA A 401 -17.97 -10.18 31.52
N ILE A 402 -18.29 -9.35 30.53
CA ILE A 402 -17.85 -7.96 30.50
C ILE A 402 -18.94 -7.13 31.17
N SER A 403 -18.56 -6.23 32.07
CA SER A 403 -19.43 -5.23 32.68
C SER A 403 -18.81 -3.84 32.52
N ASP A 404 -19.59 -2.79 32.76
CA ASP A 404 -19.12 -1.41 32.85
C ASP A 404 -17.97 -1.23 33.88
N GLN A 405 -17.95 -2.05 34.93
CA GLN A 405 -16.92 -2.05 35.96
C GLN A 405 -15.63 -2.82 35.60
N GLY A 406 -15.63 -3.65 34.55
CA GLY A 406 -14.46 -4.47 34.20
C GLY A 406 -14.80 -5.81 33.55
N VAL A 407 -13.93 -6.79 33.71
CA VAL A 407 -14.15 -8.17 33.24
C VAL A 407 -14.32 -9.06 34.46
N ASN A 408 -15.51 -9.62 34.61
CA ASN A 408 -15.81 -10.60 35.63
C ASN A 408 -15.51 -12.01 35.13
N LEU A 409 -14.63 -12.72 35.84
CA LEU A 409 -14.28 -14.11 35.63
C LEU A 409 -15.04 -14.97 36.64
N HIS A 410 -15.99 -15.74 36.12
CA HIS A 410 -16.77 -16.69 36.89
C HIS A 410 -16.40 -18.12 36.49
N SER A 411 -15.93 -18.91 37.43
CA SER A 411 -15.62 -20.33 37.23
C SER A 411 -16.61 -21.22 37.98
N THR A 412 -17.05 -22.31 37.35
CA THR A 412 -17.92 -23.31 37.98
C THR A 412 -17.48 -24.74 37.69
N GLY A 413 -17.73 -25.63 38.64
CA GLY A 413 -17.37 -27.03 38.54
C GLY A 413 -15.91 -27.29 38.88
N GLY A 414 -15.29 -28.21 38.13
CA GLY A 414 -13.91 -28.62 38.37
C GLY A 414 -13.74 -29.48 39.63
N SER A 415 -12.58 -30.12 39.70
CA SER A 415 -12.16 -30.92 40.84
C SER A 415 -10.67 -30.81 41.07
N LEU A 416 -10.26 -30.82 42.33
CA LEU A 416 -8.86 -30.81 42.73
C LEU A 416 -8.64 -31.93 43.73
N ASN A 417 -7.75 -32.85 43.41
CA ASN A 417 -7.32 -33.91 44.30
C ASN A 417 -5.89 -33.61 44.75
N VAL A 418 -5.72 -33.54 46.07
CA VAL A 418 -4.42 -33.26 46.69
C VAL A 418 -4.08 -34.39 47.65
N GLY A 419 -2.94 -35.04 47.40
CA GLY A 419 -2.33 -35.95 48.35
C GLY A 419 -1.47 -35.17 49.33
N VAL A 420 -1.58 -35.48 50.62
CA VAL A 420 -0.77 -34.87 51.67
C VAL A 420 -0.24 -35.93 52.63
N GLU A 421 1.02 -35.81 53.02
CA GLU A 421 1.60 -36.58 54.12
C GLU A 421 1.43 -35.77 55.41
N TYR A 422 0.89 -36.38 56.46
CA TYR A 422 0.74 -35.71 57.75
C TYR A 422 1.53 -36.43 58.84
N GLU A 423 2.02 -35.65 59.79
CA GLU A 423 2.67 -36.11 61.01
C GLU A 423 1.97 -35.45 62.20
N PHE A 424 1.31 -36.25 63.01
CA PHE A 424 0.55 -35.84 64.18
C PHE A 424 1.31 -36.23 65.44
N HIS A 425 1.67 -35.25 66.25
CA HIS A 425 2.29 -35.43 67.56
C HIS A 425 1.26 -35.12 68.64
N TYR A 426 0.98 -36.10 69.51
CA TYR A 426 0.12 -35.95 70.69
C TYR A 426 0.85 -36.53 71.91
N LEU A 427 1.27 -35.67 72.83
CA LEU A 427 2.09 -36.06 73.99
C LEU A 427 3.33 -36.88 73.57
N LEU A 428 3.38 -38.18 73.88
CA LEU A 428 4.47 -39.11 73.52
C LEU A 428 4.22 -39.89 72.22
N PHE A 429 3.04 -39.75 71.60
CA PHE A 429 2.66 -40.50 70.40
C PHE A 429 2.90 -39.66 69.15
N THR A 430 3.56 -40.26 68.14
CA THR A 430 3.71 -39.68 66.80
C THR A 430 3.07 -40.62 65.79
N GLU A 431 2.06 -40.14 65.09
CA GLU A 431 1.40 -40.86 64.02
C GLU A 431 1.75 -40.21 62.68
N LYS A 432 2.14 -41.03 61.70
CA LYS A 432 2.38 -40.59 60.31
C LYS A 432 1.35 -41.24 59.42
N GLY A 433 0.74 -40.46 58.54
CA GLY A 433 -0.24 -40.98 57.61
C GLY A 433 -0.27 -40.23 56.29
N ARG A 434 -1.12 -40.72 55.39
CA ARG A 434 -1.41 -40.08 54.11
C ARG A 434 -2.90 -39.78 54.05
N ALA A 435 -3.23 -38.60 53.59
CA ALA A 435 -4.61 -38.21 53.30
C ALA A 435 -4.73 -37.75 51.86
N ASN A 436 -5.84 -38.10 51.23
CA ASN A 436 -6.25 -37.54 49.95
C ASN A 436 -7.43 -36.62 50.21
N VAL A 437 -7.26 -35.35 49.84
CA VAL A 437 -8.31 -34.33 49.95
C VAL A 437 -8.81 -34.05 48.54
N SER A 438 -10.08 -34.38 48.29
CA SER A 438 -10.74 -34.13 47.03
C SER A 438 -11.73 -32.99 47.18
N PHE A 439 -11.54 -31.95 46.40
CA PHE A 439 -12.44 -30.81 46.26
C PHE A 439 -13.23 -30.97 44.98
N THR A 440 -14.54 -30.74 45.06
CA THR A 440 -15.42 -30.73 43.88
C THR A 440 -16.25 -29.45 43.88
N ASP A 441 -16.59 -29.00 42.68
CA ASP A 441 -17.35 -27.76 42.45
C ASP A 441 -16.63 -26.54 43.04
N ILE A 442 -15.41 -26.31 42.57
CA ILE A 442 -14.60 -25.14 42.87
C ILE A 442 -15.18 -23.97 42.08
N ARG A 443 -15.66 -22.95 42.79
CA ARG A 443 -16.23 -21.75 42.18
C ARG A 443 -15.37 -20.56 42.53
N THR A 444 -14.96 -19.81 41.52
CA THR A 444 -14.26 -18.53 41.72
C THR A 444 -14.99 -17.43 40.99
N ASN A 445 -15.07 -16.28 41.64
CA ASN A 445 -15.66 -15.08 41.08
C ASN A 445 -14.62 -13.97 41.27
N VAL A 446 -14.13 -13.43 40.16
CA VAL A 446 -12.97 -12.51 40.16
C VAL A 446 -13.33 -11.33 39.28
N LEU A 447 -13.37 -10.13 39.87
CA LEU A 447 -13.52 -8.90 39.11
C LEU A 447 -12.11 -8.41 38.78
N ALA A 448 -11.80 -8.35 37.48
CA ALA A 448 -10.55 -7.78 36.98
C ALA A 448 -10.83 -6.47 36.26
N THR A 449 -10.06 -5.42 36.58
CA THR A 449 -10.09 -4.12 35.91
C THR A 449 -8.81 -3.92 35.11
N ILE A 450 -8.87 -3.07 34.09
CA ILE A 450 -7.69 -2.67 33.32
C ILE A 450 -7.62 -1.15 33.39
N SER A 451 -6.56 -0.62 33.97
CA SER A 451 -6.25 0.81 34.01
C SER A 451 -4.98 1.09 33.22
N THR A 452 -4.74 2.34 32.88
CA THR A 452 -3.53 2.76 32.18
C THR A 452 -2.53 3.31 33.18
N ASN A 453 -1.42 2.62 33.39
CA ASN A 453 -0.31 3.08 34.22
C ASN A 453 0.89 3.41 33.31
N MET A 454 1.40 4.64 33.37
CA MET A 454 2.50 5.12 32.51
C MET A 454 2.27 4.81 31.02
N SER A 455 1.05 5.05 30.54
CA SER A 455 0.64 4.78 29.14
C SER A 455 0.64 3.30 28.71
N ARG A 456 0.64 2.38 29.67
CA ARG A 456 0.55 0.93 29.46
C ARG A 456 -0.66 0.35 30.19
N PRO A 457 -1.35 -0.66 29.64
CA PRO A 457 -2.44 -1.31 30.35
C PRO A 457 -1.89 -2.07 31.56
N HIS A 458 -2.57 -1.96 32.69
CA HIS A 458 -2.23 -2.57 33.95
C HIS A 458 -3.49 -3.29 34.48
N PHE A 459 -3.36 -4.57 34.78
CA PHE A 459 -4.44 -5.38 35.31
C PHE A 459 -4.50 -5.20 36.82
N ASP A 460 -5.69 -4.99 37.36
CA ASP A 460 -5.96 -5.03 38.79
C ASP A 460 -7.09 -6.00 39.12
N ILE A 461 -7.05 -6.57 40.32
CA ILE A 461 -8.05 -7.51 40.83
C ILE A 461 -8.59 -6.94 42.15
N PRO A 462 -9.51 -5.97 42.09
CA PRO A 462 -10.07 -5.34 43.29
C PRO A 462 -10.86 -6.32 44.16
N TRP A 463 -11.40 -7.39 43.57
CA TRP A 463 -12.22 -8.33 44.28
C TRP A 463 -12.05 -9.76 43.74
N CYS A 464 -11.81 -10.70 44.65
CA CYS A 464 -11.73 -12.12 44.38
C CYS A 464 -12.44 -12.89 45.50
N GLU A 465 -13.38 -13.75 45.12
CA GLU A 465 -14.05 -14.68 46.02
C GLU A 465 -13.92 -16.09 45.45
N ALA A 466 -13.45 -17.01 46.29
CA ALA A 466 -13.42 -18.43 45.99
C ALA A 466 -14.34 -19.17 46.97
N LYS A 467 -15.08 -20.17 46.47
CA LYS A 467 -15.99 -21.03 47.23
C LYS A 467 -15.75 -22.48 46.81
N LEU A 468 -15.81 -23.38 47.77
CA LEU A 468 -15.75 -24.82 47.52
C LEU A 468 -17.14 -25.42 47.75
N GLY A 469 -17.63 -26.20 46.80
CA GLY A 469 -18.91 -26.87 46.91
C GLY A 469 -18.87 -28.03 47.91
N LYS A 470 -18.11 -29.09 47.59
CA LYS A 470 -17.94 -30.24 48.49
C LYS A 470 -16.47 -30.58 48.65
N SER A 471 -16.07 -30.80 49.89
CA SER A 471 -14.78 -31.38 50.24
C SER A 471 -14.99 -32.78 50.81
N GLU A 472 -14.28 -33.75 50.27
CA GLU A 472 -14.21 -35.11 50.79
C GLU A 472 -12.76 -35.39 51.19
N ILE A 473 -12.56 -35.84 52.41
CA ILE A 473 -11.24 -36.11 52.98
C ILE A 473 -11.18 -37.61 53.23
N ARG A 474 -10.31 -38.30 52.49
CA ARG A 474 -10.04 -39.72 52.68
C ARG A 474 -8.71 -39.87 53.38
N VAL A 475 -8.77 -40.18 54.67
CA VAL A 475 -7.59 -40.49 55.48
C VAL A 475 -7.32 -41.98 55.36
N HIS A 476 -6.11 -42.36 54.96
CA HIS A 476 -5.70 -43.76 54.97
C HIS A 476 -5.31 -44.14 56.42
N GLY A 477 -6.30 -44.51 57.23
CA GLY A 477 -6.15 -44.85 58.66
C GLY A 477 -7.46 -44.69 59.45
N SER A 478 -7.58 -45.37 60.60
CA SER A 478 -8.83 -45.62 61.34
C SER A 478 -9.29 -44.49 62.30
N HIS A 479 -8.97 -43.20 62.07
CA HIS A 479 -9.21 -42.17 63.10
C HIS A 479 -9.95 -40.91 62.59
N GLY A 480 -11.16 -40.69 63.14
CA GLY A 480 -12.08 -39.60 62.75
C GLY A 480 -11.68 -38.20 63.20
N VAL A 481 -10.79 -38.05 64.18
CA VAL A 481 -10.36 -36.75 64.74
C VAL A 481 -9.66 -35.86 63.69
N PHE A 482 -9.01 -36.47 62.71
CA PHE A 482 -8.30 -35.75 61.64
C PHE A 482 -9.24 -34.99 60.69
N THR A 483 -10.47 -35.47 60.51
CA THR A 483 -11.41 -34.89 59.52
C THR A 483 -11.87 -33.47 59.88
N TRP A 484 -11.96 -33.15 61.17
CA TRP A 484 -12.35 -31.81 61.62
C TRP A 484 -11.23 -30.78 61.39
N PHE A 485 -9.98 -31.14 61.67
CA PHE A 485 -8.84 -30.23 61.48
C PHE A 485 -8.66 -29.84 60.01
N VAL A 486 -8.75 -30.81 59.10
CA VAL A 486 -8.60 -30.53 57.66
C VAL A 486 -9.67 -29.56 57.17
N LYS A 487 -10.91 -29.60 57.68
CA LYS A 487 -11.98 -28.65 57.29
C LYS A 487 -11.64 -27.18 57.60
N VAL A 488 -10.95 -26.90 58.70
CA VAL A 488 -10.54 -25.53 59.05
C VAL A 488 -9.48 -25.01 58.06
N TYR A 489 -8.59 -25.89 57.59
CA TYR A 489 -7.55 -25.51 56.63
C TYR A 489 -8.06 -25.34 55.21
N ILE A 490 -9.14 -26.03 54.87
CA ILE A 490 -9.78 -25.89 53.56
C ILE A 490 -10.22 -24.43 53.33
N SER A 491 -10.68 -23.70 54.35
CA SER A 491 -11.00 -22.27 54.17
C SER A 491 -9.78 -21.39 53.90
N ASP A 492 -8.62 -21.71 54.49
CA ASP A 492 -7.37 -20.97 54.22
C ASP A 492 -6.83 -21.29 52.83
N PHE A 493 -6.96 -22.53 52.38
CA PHE A 493 -6.63 -22.92 51.01
C PHE A 493 -7.46 -22.14 49.97
N VAL A 494 -8.76 -21.97 50.24
CA VAL A 494 -9.65 -21.14 49.41
C VAL A 494 -9.19 -19.69 49.33
N ARG A 495 -8.76 -19.12 50.46
CA ARG A 495 -8.17 -17.78 50.49
C ARG A 495 -6.87 -17.72 49.69
N GLY A 496 -6.08 -18.80 49.73
CA GLY A 496 -4.85 -18.97 48.95
C GLY A 496 -5.06 -18.92 47.44
N MET A 497 -6.21 -19.39 46.93
CA MET A 497 -6.52 -19.29 45.49
C MET A 497 -6.59 -17.85 45.00
N CYS A 498 -7.15 -16.94 45.80
CA CYS A 498 -7.17 -15.52 45.45
C CYS A 498 -5.77 -14.90 45.48
N LEU A 499 -4.92 -15.30 46.44
CA LEU A 499 -3.51 -14.88 46.47
C LEU A 499 -2.73 -15.36 45.23
N PHE A 500 -2.98 -16.60 44.78
CA PHE A 500 -2.40 -17.11 43.55
C PHE A 500 -2.82 -16.27 42.33
N LEU A 501 -4.10 -15.89 42.25
CA LEU A 501 -4.59 -15.03 41.18
C LEU A 501 -3.97 -13.62 41.23
N THR A 502 -3.74 -13.07 42.42
CA THR A 502 -2.98 -11.82 42.60
C THR A 502 -1.54 -11.98 42.14
N SER A 503 -0.90 -13.11 42.43
CA SER A 503 0.46 -13.37 41.92
C SER A 503 0.50 -13.52 40.39
N ALA A 504 -0.52 -14.16 39.80
CA ALA A 504 -0.66 -14.26 38.35
C ALA A 504 -0.91 -12.88 37.70
N ARG A 505 -1.63 -11.97 38.38
CA ARG A 505 -1.78 -10.56 37.97
C ARG A 505 -0.42 -9.89 37.90
N ASP A 506 0.43 -10.07 38.90
CA ASP A 506 1.76 -9.43 38.93
C ASP A 506 2.63 -9.90 37.76
N ILE A 507 2.63 -11.21 37.46
CA ILE A 507 3.33 -11.78 36.30
C ILE A 507 2.76 -11.22 34.98
N ALA A 508 1.44 -11.07 34.88
CA ALA A 508 0.80 -10.52 33.69
C ALA A 508 1.17 -9.04 33.48
N ASN A 509 1.22 -8.25 34.56
CA ASN A 509 1.65 -6.86 34.52
C ASN A 509 3.12 -6.75 34.14
N GLU A 510 4.00 -7.58 34.70
CA GLU A 510 5.42 -7.63 34.32
C GLU A 510 5.59 -7.96 32.84
N PHE A 511 4.80 -8.89 32.29
CA PHE A 511 4.82 -9.22 30.87
C PHE A 511 4.40 -8.03 29.97
N VAL A 512 3.39 -7.26 30.38
CA VAL A 512 2.92 -6.07 29.64
C VAL A 512 3.95 -4.94 29.73
N GLU A 513 4.54 -4.74 30.91
CA GLU A 513 5.61 -3.77 31.13
C GLU A 513 6.86 -4.11 30.32
N ALA A 514 7.18 -5.39 30.15
CA ALA A 514 8.29 -5.87 29.33
C ALA A 514 8.09 -5.66 27.81
N GLN A 515 6.88 -5.38 27.33
CA GLN A 515 6.67 -5.09 25.90
C GLN A 515 7.33 -3.74 25.52
N PRO A 516 7.88 -3.58 24.31
CA PRO A 516 8.50 -2.32 23.92
C PRO A 516 7.46 -1.22 23.70
N GLU A 517 7.63 -0.02 24.27
CA GLU A 517 6.72 1.14 24.05
C GLU A 517 6.51 1.49 22.57
N SER A 518 7.51 1.18 21.73
CA SER A 518 7.43 1.41 20.30
C SER A 518 7.93 0.22 19.49
N ILE A 519 7.18 -0.11 18.44
CA ILE A 519 7.55 -1.16 17.49
C ILE A 519 8.28 -0.51 16.33
N ARG A 520 9.53 -0.90 16.10
CA ARG A 520 10.29 -0.42 14.95
C ARG A 520 9.75 -1.03 13.66
N LEU A 521 9.07 -0.24 12.84
CA LEU A 521 8.55 -0.69 11.53
C LEU A 521 9.66 -0.67 10.46
N TYR A 522 10.39 0.45 10.36
CA TYR A 522 11.45 0.58 9.35
C TYR A 522 12.46 1.69 9.69
N ARG A 523 13.76 1.36 9.76
CA ARG A 523 14.86 2.30 10.06
C ARG A 523 14.60 3.23 11.26
N ASN A 524 14.04 4.42 11.01
CA ASN A 524 13.75 5.48 11.98
C ASN A 524 12.24 5.76 12.09
N ILE A 525 11.40 4.85 11.62
CA ILE A 525 9.94 4.90 11.77
C ILE A 525 9.60 3.91 12.88
N TYR A 526 9.10 4.47 13.97
CA TYR A 526 8.62 3.74 15.14
C TYR A 526 7.09 3.87 15.19
N LEU A 527 6.42 2.79 15.55
CA LEU A 527 5.01 2.78 15.89
C LEU A 527 4.91 2.84 17.40
N ASN A 528 4.71 4.02 17.95
CA ASN A 528 4.37 4.17 19.36
C ASN A 528 2.91 3.72 19.54
N TYR A 529 2.66 2.78 20.44
CA TYR A 529 1.32 2.26 20.73
C TYR A 529 0.91 2.47 22.20
N THR A 530 1.43 3.53 22.82
CA THR A 530 1.01 4.00 24.13
C THR A 530 -0.51 4.16 24.20
N ALA A 531 -1.11 3.64 25.27
CA ALA A 531 -2.51 3.88 25.59
C ALA A 531 -2.63 5.29 26.18
N ASP A 532 -3.52 6.11 25.64
CA ASP A 532 -3.70 7.50 26.09
C ASP A 532 -4.81 7.64 27.14
N VAL A 533 -5.72 6.67 27.16
CA VAL A 533 -6.90 6.65 28.03
C VAL A 533 -7.15 5.22 28.51
N ASP A 534 -7.76 5.11 29.68
CA ASP A 534 -8.21 3.82 30.22
C ASP A 534 -9.13 3.10 29.23
N PRO A 535 -9.01 1.76 29.11
CA PRO A 535 -9.92 0.98 28.28
C PRO A 535 -11.37 1.22 28.66
N VAL A 536 -12.22 1.41 27.64
CA VAL A 536 -13.66 1.56 27.83
C VAL A 536 -14.29 0.18 27.85
N PHE A 537 -15.01 -0.13 28.94
CA PHE A 537 -15.76 -1.37 29.09
C PHE A 537 -17.23 -1.15 28.73
N THR A 538 -17.77 -2.05 27.93
CA THR A 538 -19.19 -2.13 27.58
C THR A 538 -19.65 -3.57 27.71
N GLU A 539 -20.96 -3.82 27.74
CA GLU A 539 -21.50 -5.19 27.84
C GLU A 539 -21.02 -6.11 26.69
N ASP A 540 -20.70 -5.54 25.53
CA ASP A 540 -20.34 -6.29 24.32
C ASP A 540 -18.85 -6.32 24.00
N TYR A 541 -18.07 -5.33 24.46
CA TYR A 541 -16.66 -5.21 24.12
C TYR A 541 -15.83 -4.41 25.14
N VAL A 542 -14.52 -4.63 25.10
CA VAL A 542 -13.49 -3.80 25.75
C VAL A 542 -12.70 -3.09 24.66
N GLU A 543 -12.63 -1.76 24.69
CA GLU A 543 -11.93 -0.95 23.69
C GLU A 543 -10.79 -0.15 24.32
N ALA A 544 -9.56 -0.40 23.88
CA ALA A 544 -8.39 0.40 24.23
C ALA A 544 -8.05 1.35 23.07
N SER A 545 -7.89 2.64 23.38
CA SER A 545 -7.46 3.64 22.40
C SER A 545 -5.97 3.95 22.56
N SER A 546 -5.26 3.96 21.45
CA SER A 546 -3.84 4.30 21.39
C SER A 546 -3.59 5.33 20.29
N THR A 547 -2.78 6.35 20.55
CA THR A 547 -2.32 7.25 19.49
C THR A 547 -1.11 6.68 18.79
N PHE A 548 -1.24 6.42 17.49
CA PHE A 548 -0.07 6.11 16.68
C PHE A 548 0.68 7.40 16.34
N ARG A 549 1.89 7.52 16.88
CA ARG A 549 2.86 8.50 16.42
C ARG A 549 3.92 7.80 15.58
N ALA A 550 3.95 8.14 14.30
CA ALA A 550 5.05 7.80 13.42
C ALA A 550 6.20 8.78 13.68
N ASP A 551 6.95 8.54 14.75
CA ASP A 551 8.06 9.42 15.11
C ASP A 551 9.23 9.16 14.16
N LEU A 552 9.51 10.14 13.30
CA LEU A 552 10.75 10.22 12.54
C LEU A 552 11.83 10.75 13.49
N ILE A 553 12.46 9.86 14.24
CA ILE A 553 13.58 10.25 15.09
C ILE A 553 14.74 10.67 14.18
N GLY A 554 14.90 11.99 14.03
CA GLY A 554 16.10 12.59 13.47
C GLY A 554 17.30 12.24 14.34
N LYS A 555 18.47 12.05 13.73
CA LYS A 555 19.75 11.63 14.35
C LYS A 555 20.30 12.54 15.48
N TYR A 556 19.50 13.44 16.08
CA TYR A 556 19.94 14.37 17.12
C TYR A 556 19.47 14.05 18.53
N ALA A 557 18.72 12.96 18.74
CA ALA A 557 18.42 12.48 20.08
C ALA A 557 18.80 11.00 20.18
N ASP A 558 20.08 10.74 20.46
CA ASP A 558 20.44 9.52 21.17
C ASP A 558 19.99 9.74 22.63
N PRO A 559 19.04 8.97 23.17
CA PRO A 559 18.58 9.13 24.56
C PRO A 559 19.71 8.91 25.60
N LYS A 560 20.88 8.42 25.17
CA LYS A 560 22.05 8.20 26.03
C LYS A 560 22.80 9.46 26.44
N ASN A 561 22.42 10.65 25.97
CA ASN A 561 23.13 11.90 26.29
C ASN A 561 22.30 12.91 27.11
N LYS A 562 21.23 12.48 27.78
CA LYS A 562 20.62 13.30 28.83
C LYS A 562 21.47 13.13 30.10
N SER A 563 22.14 14.20 30.49
CA SER A 563 22.94 14.34 31.71
C SER A 563 22.19 13.78 32.93
N ILE A 564 22.64 12.63 33.41
CA ILE A 564 22.40 12.14 34.76
C ILE A 564 23.69 12.47 35.52
N ASP A 565 23.66 13.57 36.26
CA ASP A 565 24.62 13.84 37.32
C ASP A 565 24.35 12.88 38.50
N ASP A 566 25.46 12.41 39.07
CA ASP A 566 25.63 11.82 40.41
C ASP A 566 24.82 10.57 40.79
N SER A 567 25.27 9.39 40.33
CA SER A 567 25.17 8.13 41.11
C SER A 567 25.90 6.90 40.52
N GLU A 568 26.32 6.91 39.25
CA GLU A 568 26.81 5.68 38.59
C GLU A 568 28.35 5.56 38.51
N SER A 569 29.08 5.99 39.56
CA SER A 569 30.56 5.88 39.60
C SER A 569 31.08 4.60 40.29
N GLU A 570 30.24 3.86 41.01
CA GLU A 570 30.67 2.69 41.78
C GLU A 570 30.58 1.36 41.00
N GLU A 571 29.62 1.21 40.09
CA GLU A 571 29.39 -0.04 39.34
C GLU A 571 30.40 -0.30 38.21
N ARG A 572 31.02 0.76 37.65
CA ARG A 572 32.00 0.64 36.56
C ARG A 572 33.40 0.22 37.02
N SER A 573 33.63 0.10 38.33
CA SER A 573 34.90 -0.39 38.89
C SER A 573 34.93 -1.92 39.05
N LEU A 574 33.78 -2.59 39.19
CA LEU A 574 33.71 -4.05 39.36
C LEU A 574 33.77 -4.82 38.02
N ALA A 575 33.13 -4.31 36.97
CA ALA A 575 33.07 -4.99 35.67
C ALA A 575 34.42 -5.02 34.91
N ARG A 576 35.39 -4.20 35.31
CA ARG A 576 36.73 -4.15 34.69
C ARG A 576 37.75 -5.14 35.27
N LYS A 577 37.37 -5.94 36.28
CA LYS A 577 38.25 -6.95 36.89
C LYS A 577 38.07 -8.40 36.40
N LEU A 578 37.12 -8.66 35.48
CA LEU A 578 36.77 -10.05 35.08
C LEU A 578 37.03 -10.42 33.61
N SER A 579 37.77 -9.60 32.83
CA SER A 579 38.08 -9.92 31.43
C SER A 579 39.59 -9.95 31.13
N PHE A 580 40.29 -10.92 31.73
CA PHE A 580 41.61 -11.32 31.27
C PHE A 580 41.81 -12.84 31.44
N SER A 581 41.50 -13.60 30.39
CA SER A 581 42.24 -14.81 29.97
C SER A 581 41.38 -15.61 28.97
N MET A 582 41.79 -15.63 27.70
CA MET A 582 41.87 -16.85 26.89
C MET A 582 42.41 -16.49 25.50
N LYS A 583 43.72 -16.68 25.33
CA LYS A 583 44.39 -16.83 24.04
C LYS A 583 44.30 -18.30 23.64
N HIS A 584 43.78 -18.61 22.45
CA HIS A 584 44.33 -19.60 21.50
C HIS A 584 43.46 -19.63 20.23
N SER A 585 43.94 -19.02 19.14
CA SER A 585 43.24 -18.90 17.85
C SER A 585 43.97 -19.65 16.73
N SER A 586 43.95 -21.00 16.78
CA SER A 586 44.44 -21.82 15.67
C SER A 586 43.48 -22.95 15.25
N SER A 587 42.43 -23.25 16.02
CA SER A 587 41.42 -24.27 15.68
C SER A 587 40.28 -23.75 14.79
N TRP A 588 39.98 -22.44 14.83
CA TRP A 588 38.84 -21.85 14.11
C TRP A 588 39.01 -21.76 12.59
N VAL A 589 40.24 -21.69 12.09
CA VAL A 589 40.53 -21.59 10.64
C VAL A 589 40.45 -22.96 9.95
N LYS A 590 40.70 -24.05 10.69
CA LYS A 590 40.56 -25.42 10.20
C LYS A 590 39.09 -25.86 10.21
N PHE A 591 38.36 -25.49 11.27
CA PHE A 591 36.90 -25.71 11.40
C PHE A 591 36.08 -25.03 10.28
N THR A 592 36.43 -23.80 9.88
CA THR A 592 35.71 -23.11 8.79
C THR A 592 36.02 -23.67 7.41
N HIS A 593 37.18 -24.31 7.22
CA HIS A 593 37.57 -24.93 5.95
C HIS A 593 36.97 -26.33 5.76
N ASP A 594 36.85 -27.12 6.84
CA ASP A 594 36.29 -28.48 6.81
C ASP A 594 34.76 -28.46 6.78
N VAL A 595 34.11 -27.49 7.44
CA VAL A 595 32.65 -27.27 7.35
C VAL A 595 32.25 -26.72 5.98
N ALA A 596 33.12 -25.98 5.28
CA ALA A 596 32.83 -25.43 3.94
C ALA A 596 32.85 -26.48 2.82
N THR A 597 33.54 -27.60 3.00
CA THR A 597 33.66 -28.67 2.00
C THR A 597 32.58 -29.74 2.17
N LEU A 598 32.24 -30.13 3.42
CA LEU A 598 31.15 -31.08 3.69
C LEU A 598 29.75 -30.53 3.36
N ASN A 599 29.56 -29.21 3.48
CA ASN A 599 28.27 -28.58 3.26
C ASN A 599 27.98 -28.32 1.77
N ARG A 600 28.93 -28.53 0.86
CA ARG A 600 28.70 -28.24 -0.56
C ARG A 600 27.69 -29.21 -1.19
N ASP A 601 27.76 -30.51 -0.90
CA ASP A 601 26.90 -31.52 -1.52
C ASP A 601 25.51 -31.64 -0.86
N ALA A 602 25.44 -31.52 0.47
CA ALA A 602 24.15 -31.48 1.20
C ALA A 602 23.36 -30.21 0.86
N PHE A 603 24.06 -29.10 0.62
CA PHE A 603 23.46 -27.81 0.34
C PHE A 603 23.14 -27.59 -1.15
N ILE A 604 23.89 -28.23 -2.07
CA ILE A 604 23.50 -28.36 -3.49
C ILE A 604 22.17 -29.14 -3.63
N ARG A 605 21.89 -30.11 -2.74
CA ARG A 605 20.58 -30.80 -2.66
C ARG A 605 19.49 -29.97 -1.98
N LEU A 606 19.87 -28.99 -1.15
CA LEU A 606 18.97 -27.98 -0.56
C LEU A 606 18.49 -26.94 -1.59
N ILE A 607 19.05 -26.93 -2.80
CA ILE A 607 18.54 -26.20 -3.99
C ILE A 607 17.29 -26.94 -4.55
N ALA A 608 16.37 -27.32 -3.66
CA ALA A 608 15.00 -27.71 -3.97
C ALA A 608 14.07 -26.48 -4.10
N ILE A 609 14.62 -25.26 -4.08
CA ILE A 609 13.92 -24.00 -4.40
C ILE A 609 13.23 -24.08 -5.78
N ASN A 610 13.81 -24.86 -6.70
CA ASN A 610 13.26 -25.06 -8.03
C ASN A 610 11.90 -25.80 -8.00
N TYR A 611 11.69 -26.73 -7.06
CA TYR A 611 10.45 -27.51 -6.96
C TYR A 611 9.30 -26.76 -6.26
N GLU A 612 9.59 -25.91 -5.27
CA GLU A 612 8.54 -25.09 -4.61
C GLU A 612 8.12 -23.88 -5.47
N LEU A 613 9.01 -23.30 -6.29
CA LEU A 613 8.63 -22.24 -7.23
C LEU A 613 7.65 -22.74 -8.31
N HIS A 614 7.68 -24.03 -8.67
CA HIS A 614 6.68 -24.64 -9.56
C HIS A 614 5.25 -24.66 -8.98
N GLY A 615 5.10 -24.46 -7.66
CA GLY A 615 3.82 -24.31 -6.95
C GLY A 615 3.34 -22.86 -6.78
N LEU A 616 4.12 -21.85 -7.22
CA LEU A 616 3.73 -20.45 -7.10
C LEU A 616 2.56 -20.14 -8.05
N GLU A 617 1.38 -19.92 -7.48
CA GLU A 617 0.17 -19.57 -8.20
C GLU A 617 -0.34 -18.19 -7.75
N ILE A 618 -0.50 -17.26 -8.69
CA ILE A 618 -1.11 -15.94 -8.44
C ILE A 618 -2.58 -16.04 -8.83
N LYS A 619 -3.49 -15.95 -7.86
CA LYS A 619 -4.94 -15.96 -8.09
C LYS A 619 -5.61 -14.66 -7.70
N ASP A 620 -6.68 -14.36 -8.44
CA ASP A 620 -7.70 -13.36 -8.13
C ASP A 620 -7.17 -11.95 -7.80
N GLN A 621 -6.08 -11.54 -8.46
CA GLN A 621 -5.55 -10.18 -8.35
C GLN A 621 -6.24 -9.27 -9.36
N CYS A 622 -7.06 -8.34 -8.88
CA CYS A 622 -7.80 -7.39 -9.72
C CYS A 622 -7.23 -5.98 -9.61
N PHE A 623 -7.27 -5.25 -10.71
CA PHE A 623 -7.08 -3.79 -10.72
C PHE A 623 -8.14 -3.10 -11.56
N GLY A 624 -8.57 -1.93 -11.11
CA GLY A 624 -9.50 -1.08 -11.83
C GLY A 624 -8.79 -0.32 -12.95
N ILE A 625 -9.35 -0.37 -14.16
CA ILE A 625 -8.96 0.46 -15.30
C ILE A 625 -10.25 1.10 -15.80
N GLY A 626 -10.41 2.42 -15.65
CA GLY A 626 -11.68 3.21 -15.69
C GLY A 626 -12.92 2.73 -16.45
N ILE A 627 -12.81 1.88 -17.46
CA ILE A 627 -13.89 1.20 -18.19
C ILE A 627 -14.26 -0.21 -17.64
N GLY A 628 -13.54 -0.75 -16.66
CA GLY A 628 -13.75 -2.09 -16.10
C GLY A 628 -12.70 -2.51 -15.05
N THR A 629 -12.75 -3.76 -14.63
CA THR A 629 -11.74 -4.40 -13.79
C THR A 629 -11.01 -5.47 -14.59
N MET A 630 -9.68 -5.47 -14.51
CA MET A 630 -8.86 -6.54 -15.06
C MET A 630 -8.36 -7.40 -13.91
N CYS A 631 -8.69 -8.68 -13.94
CA CYS A 631 -8.34 -9.63 -12.92
C CYS A 631 -7.45 -10.73 -13.49
N ILE A 632 -6.30 -10.96 -12.88
CA ILE A 632 -5.53 -12.18 -13.09
C ILE A 632 -6.29 -13.29 -12.38
N LYS A 633 -6.96 -14.16 -13.14
CA LYS A 633 -7.76 -15.26 -12.58
C LYS A 633 -6.84 -16.33 -11.99
N TRP A 634 -5.83 -16.71 -12.75
CA TRP A 634 -4.74 -17.55 -12.29
C TRP A 634 -3.50 -17.29 -13.15
N MET A 635 -2.32 -17.44 -12.57
CA MET A 635 -1.04 -17.39 -13.26
C MET A 635 -0.10 -18.36 -12.57
N LYS A 636 0.45 -19.31 -13.33
CA LYS A 636 1.29 -20.40 -12.84
C LYS A 636 2.65 -20.39 -13.52
N ILE A 637 3.69 -20.73 -12.77
CA ILE A 637 5.02 -20.97 -13.30
C ILE A 637 5.04 -22.33 -14.03
N ILE A 638 5.22 -22.31 -15.34
CA ILE A 638 5.26 -23.54 -16.16
C ILE A 638 6.68 -24.06 -16.37
N ARG A 639 7.68 -23.18 -16.32
CA ARG A 639 9.09 -23.55 -16.53
C ARG A 639 10.03 -22.56 -15.86
N VAL A 640 10.96 -23.06 -15.06
CA VAL A 640 12.06 -22.29 -14.47
C VAL A 640 13.36 -22.78 -15.08
N GLU A 641 14.12 -21.88 -15.69
CA GLU A 641 15.50 -22.10 -16.11
C GLU A 641 16.40 -21.43 -15.08
N SER A 642 17.03 -22.26 -14.25
CA SER A 642 17.83 -21.81 -13.11
C SER A 642 19.16 -21.19 -13.56
N PRO A 643 19.53 -20.01 -13.02
CA PRO A 643 20.86 -19.45 -13.27
C PRO A 643 21.93 -20.24 -12.51
N LYS A 644 23.17 -20.27 -13.04
CA LYS A 644 24.32 -20.76 -12.27
C LYS A 644 24.54 -19.86 -11.06
N LEU A 645 24.50 -20.44 -9.87
CA LEU A 645 24.74 -19.72 -8.62
C LEU A 645 26.24 -19.72 -8.31
N ASP A 646 26.80 -18.53 -8.06
CA ASP A 646 28.17 -18.37 -7.55
C ASP A 646 28.10 -18.03 -6.06
N PHE A 647 28.87 -18.76 -5.26
CA PHE A 647 28.86 -18.68 -3.81
C PHE A 647 30.18 -18.10 -3.33
N THR A 648 30.12 -16.96 -2.65
CA THR A 648 31.32 -16.32 -2.10
C THR A 648 31.18 -16.17 -0.60
N ILE A 649 32.06 -16.85 0.14
CA ILE A 649 32.20 -16.68 1.59
C ILE A 649 33.11 -15.48 1.83
N SER A 650 32.66 -14.52 2.64
CA SER A 650 33.49 -13.39 3.08
C SER A 650 33.50 -13.30 4.60
N GLN A 651 34.48 -12.60 5.19
CA GLN A 651 34.50 -12.31 6.63
C GLN A 651 33.24 -11.54 7.12
N LYS A 652 32.45 -10.96 6.22
CA LYS A 652 31.21 -10.22 6.52
C LYS A 652 29.93 -11.07 6.39
N GLY A 653 30.03 -12.35 6.03
CA GLY A 653 28.90 -13.26 5.82
C GLY A 653 28.90 -13.91 4.44
N PHE A 654 27.78 -14.57 4.10
CA PHE A 654 27.59 -15.27 2.83
C PHE A 654 27.01 -14.32 1.78
N LEU A 655 27.65 -14.28 0.60
CA LEU A 655 27.15 -13.55 -0.57
C LEU A 655 26.76 -14.55 -1.65
N TRP A 656 25.50 -14.46 -2.10
CA TRP A 656 24.97 -15.28 -3.17
C TRP A 656 24.75 -14.41 -4.40
N ARG A 657 25.39 -14.76 -5.52
CA ARG A 657 25.22 -14.04 -6.77
C ARG A 657 24.93 -15.01 -7.91
N ALA A 658 23.79 -14.85 -8.56
CA ALA A 658 23.52 -15.53 -9.83
C ALA A 658 24.48 -14.98 -10.91
N LYS A 659 25.34 -15.83 -11.49
CA LYS A 659 26.19 -15.47 -12.63
C LYS A 659 25.51 -15.87 -13.93
N GLY A 660 25.58 -14.97 -14.91
CA GLY A 660 25.17 -15.26 -16.29
C GLY A 660 26.06 -16.30 -16.96
N TRP A 661 25.51 -16.98 -17.97
CA TRP A 661 26.25 -17.91 -18.82
C TRP A 661 27.36 -17.16 -19.58
N GLU A 662 28.56 -17.74 -19.69
CA GLU A 662 29.68 -17.11 -20.41
C GLU A 662 29.40 -16.82 -21.90
N ASN A 663 28.35 -17.41 -22.50
CA ASN A 663 27.94 -17.19 -23.89
C ASN A 663 26.41 -17.01 -24.10
N GLY A 664 25.64 -16.63 -23.07
CA GLY A 664 24.16 -16.45 -23.15
C GLY A 664 23.62 -15.34 -22.23
N PRO A 665 22.33 -14.93 -22.35
CA PRO A 665 21.75 -13.87 -21.52
C PRO A 665 21.91 -14.16 -20.03
N ALA A 666 22.26 -13.12 -19.27
CA ALA A 666 22.96 -13.23 -18.00
C ALA A 666 22.07 -13.44 -16.76
N GLY A 667 20.98 -14.20 -16.86
CA GLY A 667 20.12 -14.50 -15.71
C GLY A 667 19.16 -15.68 -15.95
N GLY A 668 18.48 -16.10 -14.89
CA GLY A 668 17.47 -17.16 -14.98
C GLY A 668 16.28 -16.70 -15.83
N ALA A 669 15.62 -17.64 -16.49
CA ALA A 669 14.39 -17.37 -17.24
C ALA A 669 13.22 -18.12 -16.60
N VAL A 670 12.06 -17.47 -16.53
CA VAL A 670 10.83 -18.06 -16.01
C VAL A 670 9.74 -17.86 -17.06
N ARG A 671 9.08 -18.95 -17.45
CA ARG A 671 7.85 -18.88 -18.26
C ARG A 671 6.64 -19.00 -17.34
N LEU A 672 5.74 -18.06 -17.50
CA LEU A 672 4.47 -17.98 -16.78
C LEU A 672 3.34 -18.19 -17.77
N GLU A 673 2.39 -19.05 -17.43
CA GLU A 673 1.12 -19.19 -18.14
C GLU A 673 0.00 -18.72 -17.24
N GLY A 674 -0.93 -17.92 -17.75
CA GLY A 674 -2.05 -17.44 -16.96
C GLY A 674 -3.28 -17.09 -17.77
N ALA A 675 -4.38 -16.87 -17.07
CA ALA A 675 -5.62 -16.36 -17.63
C ALA A 675 -5.95 -14.99 -17.02
N ILE A 676 -6.13 -14.00 -17.89
CA ILE A 676 -6.55 -12.65 -17.51
C ILE A 676 -8.02 -12.47 -17.88
N LYS A 677 -8.86 -12.17 -16.91
CA LYS A 677 -10.28 -11.86 -17.08
C LYS A 677 -10.46 -10.34 -17.10
N PHE A 678 -11.02 -9.82 -18.18
CA PHE A 678 -11.50 -8.45 -18.22
C PHE A 678 -13.01 -8.45 -17.94
N SER A 679 -13.44 -7.65 -16.97
CA SER A 679 -14.83 -7.50 -16.56
C SER A 679 -15.21 -6.03 -16.58
N SER A 680 -16.01 -5.63 -17.55
CA SER A 680 -16.70 -4.32 -17.57
C SER A 680 -18.21 -4.52 -17.40
N ARG A 681 -18.96 -3.42 -17.26
CA ARG A 681 -20.44 -3.48 -17.28
C ARG A 681 -21.00 -4.06 -18.58
N LEU A 682 -20.26 -3.95 -19.69
CA LEU A 682 -20.72 -4.34 -21.04
C LEU A 682 -20.10 -5.66 -21.55
N VAL A 683 -18.91 -6.04 -21.06
CA VAL A 683 -18.17 -7.20 -21.58
C VAL A 683 -17.47 -7.93 -20.43
N ARG A 684 -17.75 -9.24 -20.30
CA ARG A 684 -16.99 -10.19 -19.46
C ARG A 684 -16.33 -11.22 -20.36
N LYS A 685 -15.02 -11.12 -20.57
CA LYS A 685 -14.26 -12.08 -21.37
C LYS A 685 -12.92 -12.41 -20.72
N THR A 686 -12.42 -13.61 -21.01
CA THR A 686 -11.16 -14.12 -20.45
C THR A 686 -10.22 -14.41 -21.60
N ALA A 687 -8.96 -14.00 -21.48
CA ALA A 687 -7.90 -14.29 -22.44
C ALA A 687 -6.80 -15.12 -21.77
N LYS A 688 -6.21 -16.05 -22.51
CA LYS A 688 -5.01 -16.76 -22.06
C LYS A 688 -3.78 -15.94 -22.46
N VAL A 689 -2.84 -15.79 -21.54
CA VAL A 689 -1.62 -15.01 -21.75
C VAL A 689 -0.42 -15.86 -21.36
N LEU A 690 0.55 -15.95 -22.26
CA LEU A 690 1.85 -16.58 -22.03
C LEU A 690 2.91 -15.49 -21.90
N ILE A 691 3.58 -15.42 -20.76
CA ILE A 691 4.58 -14.39 -20.46
C ILE A 691 5.93 -15.06 -20.21
N SER A 692 6.96 -14.56 -20.90
CA SER A 692 8.36 -14.96 -20.69
C SER A 692 9.06 -13.86 -19.91
N VAL A 693 9.60 -14.21 -18.76
CA VAL A 693 10.44 -13.35 -17.94
C VAL A 693 11.88 -13.82 -18.09
N ARG A 694 12.79 -12.94 -18.50
CA ARG A 694 14.21 -13.25 -18.69
C ARG A 694 15.07 -12.39 -17.77
N ASP A 695 16.31 -12.81 -17.61
CA ASP A 695 17.34 -12.09 -16.86
C ASP A 695 16.95 -11.80 -15.41
N ILE A 696 16.34 -12.76 -14.73
CA ILE A 696 16.08 -12.65 -13.29
C ILE A 696 17.43 -12.72 -12.56
N LYS A 697 17.80 -11.61 -11.94
CA LYS A 697 19.01 -11.45 -11.13
C LYS A 697 18.61 -11.28 -9.68
N SER A 698 19.04 -12.20 -8.84
CA SER A 698 18.86 -12.12 -7.41
C SER A 698 20.20 -11.96 -6.70
N ASP A 699 20.24 -11.02 -5.74
CA ASP A 699 21.37 -10.78 -4.84
C ASP A 699 20.85 -10.97 -3.41
N PHE A 700 21.34 -12.00 -2.73
CA PHE A 700 21.00 -12.30 -1.35
C PHE A 700 22.24 -12.17 -0.47
N ARG A 701 22.07 -11.46 0.64
CA ARG A 701 23.05 -11.39 1.72
C ARG A 701 22.42 -11.91 2.97
N ALA A 702 23.03 -12.93 3.53
CA ALA A 702 22.64 -13.51 4.81
C ALA A 702 23.86 -13.66 5.70
N LYS A 703 23.65 -13.55 7.01
CA LYS A 703 24.65 -13.79 8.04
C LYS A 703 24.13 -14.85 8.99
N ILE A 704 24.99 -15.79 9.36
CA ILE A 704 24.70 -16.69 10.47
C ILE A 704 24.98 -15.94 11.77
N VAL A 705 23.96 -15.81 12.61
CA VAL A 705 24.05 -15.26 13.95
C VAL A 705 23.83 -16.39 14.95
N ASN A 706 24.64 -16.43 16.00
CA ASN A 706 24.40 -17.36 17.11
C ASN A 706 23.26 -16.80 17.96
N SER A 707 22.14 -17.53 18.04
CA SER A 707 21.00 -17.19 18.88
C SER A 707 20.78 -18.34 19.86
N ARG A 708 21.09 -18.10 21.15
CA ARG A 708 20.98 -19.09 22.25
C ARG A 708 21.79 -20.37 22.02
N GLY A 709 23.02 -20.25 21.51
CA GLY A 709 23.90 -21.40 21.25
C GLY A 709 23.65 -22.10 19.91
N ARG A 710 22.65 -21.68 19.12
CA ARG A 710 22.30 -22.28 17.82
C ARG A 710 22.53 -21.32 16.65
N PRO A 711 22.96 -21.83 15.49
CA PRO A 711 23.12 -21.01 14.29
C PRO A 711 21.74 -20.62 13.73
N LYS A 712 21.48 -19.32 13.60
CA LYS A 712 20.30 -18.75 12.94
C LYS A 712 20.73 -17.99 11.70
N ILE A 713 20.07 -18.22 10.57
CA ILE A 713 20.30 -17.47 9.34
C ILE A 713 19.51 -16.16 9.41
N ASP A 714 20.21 -15.04 9.44
CA ASP A 714 19.62 -13.70 9.42
C ASP A 714 19.82 -13.06 8.04
N LEU A 715 18.71 -12.74 7.37
CA LEU A 715 18.72 -12.16 6.03
C LEU A 715 19.02 -10.66 6.13
N ILE A 716 20.22 -10.25 5.74
CA ILE A 716 20.65 -8.84 5.79
C ILE A 716 19.98 -8.03 4.68
N SER A 717 19.94 -8.58 3.47
CA SER A 717 19.29 -7.94 2.33
C SER A 717 18.98 -8.95 1.25
N SER A 718 17.81 -8.81 0.65
CA SER A 718 17.42 -9.50 -0.57
C SER A 718 17.05 -8.49 -1.63
N LYS A 719 17.59 -8.68 -2.85
CA LYS A 719 17.26 -7.84 -3.99
C LYS A 719 17.03 -8.71 -5.20
N VAL A 720 15.78 -8.82 -5.62
CA VAL A 720 15.40 -9.44 -6.89
C VAL A 720 15.23 -8.34 -7.92
N ARG A 721 15.91 -8.46 -9.05
CA ARG A 721 15.77 -7.61 -10.23
C ARG A 721 15.34 -8.48 -11.39
N ILE A 722 14.32 -8.05 -12.12
CA ILE A 722 13.88 -8.70 -13.34
C ILE A 722 14.43 -7.87 -14.50
N GLY A 723 15.10 -8.52 -15.45
CA GLY A 723 15.82 -7.82 -16.51
C GLY A 723 14.95 -7.53 -17.74
N ASP A 724 14.11 -8.49 -18.15
CA ASP A 724 13.30 -8.36 -19.36
C ASP A 724 11.96 -9.10 -19.23
N PHE A 725 10.89 -8.44 -19.65
CA PHE A 725 9.53 -8.98 -19.70
C PHE A 725 9.06 -8.99 -21.14
N ARG A 726 8.60 -10.15 -21.61
CA ARG A 726 8.03 -10.27 -22.96
C ARG A 726 6.74 -11.06 -22.91
N ILE A 727 5.65 -10.44 -23.35
CA ILE A 727 4.42 -11.17 -23.64
C ILE A 727 4.66 -11.99 -24.91
N VAL A 728 4.64 -13.32 -24.77
CA VAL A 728 4.95 -14.25 -25.87
C VAL A 728 3.71 -14.50 -26.73
N ARG A 729 2.54 -14.60 -26.09
CA ARG A 729 1.28 -14.92 -26.77
C ARG A 729 0.08 -14.42 -25.98
N ILE A 730 -0.91 -13.85 -26.67
CA ILE A 730 -2.22 -13.49 -26.12
C ILE A 730 -3.29 -14.14 -27.01
N ASP A 731 -4.08 -15.05 -26.45
CA ASP A 731 -5.21 -15.67 -27.16
C ASP A 731 -6.52 -15.08 -26.60
N GLY A 732 -7.33 -14.39 -27.43
CA GLY A 732 -8.61 -13.83 -26.95
C GLY A 732 -9.41 -12.84 -27.82
N GLY A 733 -9.18 -12.71 -29.14
CA GLY A 733 -9.93 -11.78 -29.99
C GLY A 733 -9.90 -10.32 -29.49
N PHE A 734 -11.05 -9.66 -29.37
CA PHE A 734 -11.17 -8.28 -28.84
C PHE A 734 -10.56 -8.09 -27.44
N THR A 735 -10.62 -9.11 -26.58
CA THR A 735 -9.96 -9.06 -25.26
C THR A 735 -8.44 -9.11 -25.40
N GLY A 736 -7.93 -9.83 -26.41
CA GLY A 736 -6.51 -9.81 -26.76
C GLY A 736 -6.03 -8.43 -27.23
N PHE A 737 -6.86 -7.72 -28.00
CA PHE A 737 -6.59 -6.34 -28.41
C PHE A 737 -6.53 -5.37 -27.21
N ILE A 738 -7.51 -5.45 -26.31
CA ILE A 738 -7.51 -4.66 -25.06
C ILE A 738 -6.25 -4.97 -24.23
N ILE A 739 -5.92 -6.24 -24.04
CA ILE A 739 -4.71 -6.64 -23.29
C ILE A 739 -3.44 -6.16 -23.98
N SER A 740 -3.41 -6.11 -25.31
CA SER A 740 -2.29 -5.54 -26.08
C SER A 740 -2.15 -4.03 -25.85
N ILE A 741 -3.25 -3.28 -25.81
CA ILE A 741 -3.25 -1.84 -25.46
C ILE A 741 -2.72 -1.63 -24.04
N PHE A 742 -3.08 -2.52 -23.10
CA PHE A 742 -2.66 -2.44 -21.70
C PHE A 742 -1.39 -3.23 -21.38
N SER A 743 -0.64 -3.70 -22.39
CA SER A 743 0.55 -4.54 -22.22
C SER A 743 1.61 -3.89 -21.32
N GLN A 744 1.88 -2.59 -21.50
CA GLN A 744 2.82 -1.84 -20.64
C GLN A 744 2.36 -1.71 -19.19
N LEU A 745 1.05 -1.64 -18.95
CA LEU A 745 0.45 -1.60 -17.61
C LEU A 745 0.58 -2.97 -16.92
N ILE A 746 0.38 -4.06 -17.68
CA ILE A 746 0.61 -5.43 -17.22
C ILE A 746 2.09 -5.66 -16.90
N GLU A 747 2.99 -5.23 -17.79
CA GLU A 747 4.44 -5.30 -17.57
C GLU A 747 4.83 -4.53 -16.31
N LEU A 748 4.35 -3.29 -16.14
CA LEU A 748 4.64 -2.50 -14.95
C LEU A 748 4.10 -3.15 -13.67
N PHE A 749 2.89 -3.71 -13.72
CA PHE A 749 2.30 -4.41 -12.59
C PHE A 749 3.15 -5.64 -12.20
N LEU A 750 3.53 -6.47 -13.17
CA LEU A 750 4.36 -7.65 -12.94
C LEU A 750 5.77 -7.28 -12.48
N GLU A 751 6.35 -6.22 -13.02
CA GLU A 751 7.68 -5.71 -12.62
C GLU A 751 7.70 -5.23 -11.17
N LEU A 752 6.59 -4.66 -10.66
CA LEU A 752 6.47 -4.23 -9.27
C LEU A 752 6.08 -5.36 -8.33
N TYR A 753 5.13 -6.20 -8.74
CA TYR A 753 4.52 -7.21 -7.87
C TYR A 753 5.37 -8.48 -7.73
N LEU A 754 5.93 -8.96 -8.84
CA LEU A 754 6.62 -10.26 -8.87
C LEU A 754 7.89 -10.27 -8.00
N PRO A 755 8.77 -9.23 -7.99
CA PRO A 755 9.93 -9.21 -7.10
C PRO A 755 9.54 -9.22 -5.63
N SER A 756 8.48 -8.49 -5.24
CA SER A 756 7.99 -8.47 -3.86
C SER A 756 7.50 -9.85 -3.44
N LYS A 757 6.69 -10.50 -4.28
CA LYS A 757 6.12 -11.81 -3.96
C LYS A 757 7.19 -12.90 -3.88
N ILE A 758 8.17 -12.90 -4.80
CA ILE A 758 9.33 -13.79 -4.73
C ILE A 758 10.11 -13.56 -3.43
N ASN A 759 10.26 -12.30 -3.01
CA ASN A 759 10.97 -11.97 -1.79
C ASN A 759 10.24 -12.51 -0.54
N ASP A 760 8.93 -12.37 -0.48
CA ASP A 760 8.11 -12.85 0.64
C ASP A 760 8.22 -14.37 0.82
N GLU A 761 8.17 -15.13 -0.29
CA GLU A 761 8.30 -16.60 -0.23
C GLU A 761 9.71 -17.03 0.20
N ILE A 762 10.75 -16.32 -0.22
CA ILE A 762 12.13 -16.58 0.23
C ILE A 762 12.27 -16.32 1.73
N VAL A 763 11.69 -15.24 2.25
CA VAL A 763 11.68 -14.93 3.68
C VAL A 763 10.94 -16.00 4.47
N LYS A 764 9.77 -16.46 3.99
CA LYS A 764 9.03 -17.56 4.62
C LYS A 764 9.84 -18.84 4.67
N TYR A 765 10.54 -19.18 3.58
CA TYR A 765 11.39 -20.36 3.52
C TYR A 765 12.53 -20.28 4.55
N ILE A 766 13.24 -19.15 4.61
CA ILE A 766 14.31 -18.93 5.61
C ILE A 766 13.77 -19.06 7.03
N ASN A 767 12.59 -18.52 7.32
CA ASN A 767 11.95 -18.66 8.63
C ASN A 767 11.58 -20.11 8.95
N LYS A 768 11.08 -20.88 7.97
CA LYS A 768 10.80 -22.31 8.14
C LYS A 768 12.08 -23.09 8.44
N THR A 769 13.17 -22.81 7.72
CA THR A 769 14.50 -23.41 7.97
C THR A 769 15.02 -23.05 9.35
N ASN A 770 14.92 -21.79 9.77
CA ASN A 770 15.31 -21.35 11.11
C ASN A 770 14.47 -22.06 12.19
N ASN A 771 13.16 -22.18 12.01
CA ASN A 771 12.29 -22.89 12.96
C ASN A 771 12.65 -24.37 13.07
N PHE A 772 12.99 -25.02 11.97
CA PHE A 772 13.48 -26.40 11.97
C PHE A 772 14.79 -26.53 12.76
N ILE A 773 15.78 -25.66 12.51
CA ILE A 773 17.06 -25.66 13.24
C ILE A 773 16.85 -25.43 14.74
N MET A 774 15.91 -24.56 15.11
CA MET A 774 15.58 -24.26 16.50
C MET A 774 14.74 -25.36 17.18
N ALA A 775 14.11 -26.26 16.41
CA ALA A 775 13.30 -27.36 16.93
C ALA A 775 14.09 -28.66 17.16
N LEU A 776 15.35 -28.75 16.73
CA LEU A 776 16.20 -29.91 16.99
C LEU A 776 16.42 -30.07 18.52
N PRO A 777 16.54 -31.29 19.08
CA PRO A 777 16.89 -31.49 20.49
C PRO A 777 18.25 -30.88 20.85
N ASP A 778 18.43 -30.40 22.10
CA ASP A 778 19.69 -29.81 22.59
C ASP A 778 20.84 -30.84 22.65
N ASP A 779 20.52 -32.12 22.60
CA ASP A 779 21.44 -33.24 22.85
C ASP A 779 22.13 -33.77 21.59
N ILE A 780 21.91 -33.15 20.41
CA ILE A 780 22.56 -33.55 19.16
C ILE A 780 23.90 -32.80 19.06
N PRO A 781 25.05 -33.45 19.33
CA PRO A 781 26.35 -32.79 19.17
C PRO A 781 26.58 -32.51 17.69
N VAL A 782 26.62 -31.22 17.33
CA VAL A 782 26.94 -30.73 15.97
C VAL A 782 28.45 -30.83 15.70
N TRP A 783 29.07 -31.94 16.09
CA TRP A 783 30.50 -32.20 15.93
C TRP A 783 30.69 -33.46 15.08
N GLY A 784 30.90 -33.24 13.79
CA GLY A 784 31.93 -33.95 13.02
C GLY A 784 31.76 -35.44 12.65
N ASN A 785 30.59 -36.07 12.80
CA ASN A 785 30.44 -37.47 12.39
C ASN A 785 29.53 -37.67 11.17
N SER A 786 29.94 -38.59 10.29
CA SER A 786 29.27 -39.03 9.07
C SER A 786 27.83 -39.53 9.26
N GLU A 787 27.42 -39.84 10.49
CA GLU A 787 26.06 -40.32 10.84
C GLU A 787 24.96 -39.25 10.63
N PHE A 788 25.29 -37.96 10.63
CA PHE A 788 24.30 -36.91 10.35
C PHE A 788 23.83 -36.93 8.89
N ALA A 789 24.67 -37.43 7.97
CA ALA A 789 24.28 -37.64 6.58
C ALA A 789 23.29 -38.82 6.45
N ASP A 790 23.49 -39.88 7.24
CA ASP A 790 22.65 -41.08 7.22
C ASP A 790 21.26 -40.86 7.85
N ILE A 791 21.16 -40.04 8.90
CA ILE A 791 19.86 -39.66 9.52
C ILE A 791 19.03 -38.77 8.58
N VAL A 792 19.68 -37.87 7.83
CA VAL A 792 19.04 -37.06 6.78
C VAL A 792 18.68 -37.92 5.55
N GLN A 793 19.42 -38.99 5.28
CA GLN A 793 19.13 -39.97 4.24
C GLN A 793 17.92 -40.84 4.60
N MET A 794 17.81 -41.31 5.84
CA MET A 794 16.67 -42.12 6.32
C MET A 794 15.33 -41.35 6.32
N ASN A 795 15.31 -40.06 6.69
CA ASN A 795 14.08 -39.27 6.71
C ASN A 795 13.62 -38.80 5.31
N ASN A 796 14.55 -38.59 4.38
CA ASN A 796 14.21 -38.27 2.99
C ASN A 796 13.72 -39.50 2.21
N ASP A 797 14.28 -40.69 2.45
CA ASP A 797 13.79 -41.94 1.85
C ASP A 797 12.41 -42.37 2.41
N PHE A 798 12.11 -42.04 3.66
CA PHE A 798 10.78 -42.28 4.26
C PHE A 798 9.71 -41.34 3.69
N PHE A 799 10.05 -40.08 3.39
CA PHE A 799 9.15 -39.14 2.70
C PHE A 799 9.00 -39.42 1.20
N LEU A 800 10.05 -39.95 0.53
CA LEU A 800 10.02 -40.30 -0.89
C LEU A 800 9.27 -41.61 -1.17
N ARG A 801 9.25 -42.58 -0.23
CA ARG A 801 8.44 -43.81 -0.38
C ARG A 801 6.95 -43.59 -0.05
N GLY A 802 6.62 -42.69 0.87
CA GLY A 802 5.21 -42.35 1.18
C GLY A 802 4.47 -41.60 0.06
N ALA A 803 5.18 -41.04 -0.92
CA ALA A 803 4.60 -40.28 -2.04
C ALA A 803 4.38 -41.12 -3.32
N VAL A 804 4.81 -42.40 -3.34
CA VAL A 804 4.71 -43.27 -4.53
C VAL A 804 3.66 -44.38 -4.39
N GLU A 805 3.09 -44.59 -3.20
CA GLU A 805 2.15 -45.71 -2.95
C GLU A 805 0.66 -45.32 -2.78
N VAL A 806 0.26 -44.08 -3.09
CA VAL A 806 -1.16 -43.68 -3.08
C VAL A 806 -1.58 -43.09 -4.43
N THR A 807 -1.36 -43.84 -5.51
CA THR A 807 -2.05 -43.64 -6.79
C THR A 807 -2.40 -44.98 -7.44
N SER A 808 -3.11 -45.85 -6.69
CA SER A 808 -3.89 -46.91 -7.33
C SER A 808 -5.03 -47.37 -6.41
N SER A 809 -6.23 -47.40 -6.99
CA SER A 809 -7.48 -48.01 -6.49
C SER A 809 -8.22 -47.26 -5.36
N PHE A 810 -9.37 -46.66 -5.67
CA PHE A 810 -10.69 -47.32 -5.65
C PHE A 810 -11.81 -46.34 -6.08
N ASN A 811 -12.57 -46.76 -7.08
CA ASN A 811 -13.92 -46.25 -7.40
C ASN A 811 -14.91 -46.80 -6.37
N PHE A 812 -15.85 -46.00 -5.88
CA PHE A 812 -17.26 -46.34 -5.59
C PHE A 812 -17.98 -44.99 -5.39
N SER A 813 -18.84 -44.58 -6.33
CA SER A 813 -20.29 -44.88 -6.39
C SER A 813 -21.12 -43.94 -5.54
N SER A 814 -22.08 -43.33 -6.23
CA SER A 814 -23.17 -42.49 -5.78
C SER A 814 -24.17 -43.17 -4.83
N ASN A 815 -24.94 -42.30 -4.16
CA ASN A 815 -26.31 -42.46 -3.60
C ASN A 815 -26.44 -42.59 -2.09
N VAL A 816 -27.61 -42.09 -1.64
CA VAL A 816 -28.22 -42.04 -0.28
C VAL A 816 -28.02 -40.64 0.37
N LEU A 817 -28.91 -39.63 0.15
CA LEU A 817 -30.27 -39.40 0.75
C LEU A 817 -30.25 -39.62 2.27
N ASP A 818 -30.81 -38.83 3.18
CA ASP A 818 -31.69 -37.66 3.20
C ASP A 818 -31.57 -37.05 4.62
N ASP A 819 -32.14 -35.86 4.78
CA ASP A 819 -32.93 -35.39 5.94
C ASP A 819 -32.54 -34.06 6.59
N TYR A 820 -33.62 -33.27 6.73
CA TYR A 820 -33.90 -32.04 7.47
C TYR A 820 -33.76 -30.67 6.77
N GLU A 821 -34.84 -30.33 6.05
CA GLU A 821 -35.72 -29.14 6.20
C GLU A 821 -35.53 -28.36 7.54
N ASP A 822 -35.75 -27.05 7.70
CA ASP A 822 -36.64 -26.11 7.01
C ASP A 822 -36.30 -24.66 7.47
N SER A 823 -36.64 -23.66 6.65
CA SER A 823 -37.39 -22.43 7.04
C SER A 823 -37.13 -21.25 6.10
N ASP A 824 -38.26 -20.80 5.54
CA ASP A 824 -38.49 -19.78 4.53
C ASP A 824 -38.22 -18.34 4.99
N ILE A 825 -37.86 -17.46 4.04
CA ILE A 825 -38.44 -16.11 3.88
C ILE A 825 -38.49 -15.80 2.37
N GLU A 826 -39.70 -15.85 1.80
CA GLU A 826 -40.06 -15.19 0.53
C GLU A 826 -40.19 -13.68 0.75
N GLU A 827 -39.66 -12.88 -0.18
CA GLU A 827 -40.15 -11.51 -0.39
C GLU A 827 -40.32 -11.22 -1.88
N VAL A 828 -41.50 -10.68 -2.15
CA VAL A 828 -42.19 -10.44 -3.42
C VAL A 828 -41.71 -9.14 -4.07
N PHE A 829 -41.56 -9.11 -5.40
CA PHE A 829 -41.73 -7.87 -6.18
C PHE A 829 -42.49 -8.15 -7.49
N PRO A 830 -43.44 -7.28 -7.89
CA PRO A 830 -44.39 -7.57 -8.96
C PRO A 830 -43.85 -7.23 -10.35
N GLU A 831 -44.24 -8.05 -11.33
CA GLU A 831 -44.18 -7.77 -12.76
C GLU A 831 -45.11 -6.61 -13.13
N LEU A 832 -44.59 -5.68 -13.94
CA LEU A 832 -45.40 -4.66 -14.61
C LEU A 832 -45.48 -5.00 -16.10
N ASP A 833 -46.69 -5.35 -16.50
CA ASP A 833 -47.12 -5.66 -17.85
C ASP A 833 -47.36 -4.37 -18.64
N LEU A 834 -46.75 -4.24 -19.82
CA LEU A 834 -47.03 -3.16 -20.78
C LEU A 834 -47.05 -3.73 -22.21
N GLY A 835 -48.25 -4.11 -22.64
CA GLY A 835 -48.93 -3.47 -23.77
C GLY A 835 -48.22 -3.53 -25.13
N LYS A 836 -48.66 -4.49 -25.95
CA LYS A 836 -48.52 -4.47 -27.41
C LYS A 836 -49.30 -3.32 -28.01
N ASP A 837 -48.69 -2.58 -28.94
CA ASP A 837 -49.42 -1.94 -30.04
C ASP A 837 -48.60 -1.95 -31.34
N HIS A 838 -49.30 -2.21 -32.43
CA HIS A 838 -48.81 -2.34 -33.80
C HIS A 838 -48.64 -0.97 -34.47
N SER A 839 -47.55 -0.75 -35.20
CA SER A 839 -47.58 -0.15 -36.55
C SER A 839 -46.23 -0.26 -37.27
N PRO A 840 -46.21 -0.25 -38.63
CA PRO A 840 -45.05 -0.61 -39.43
C PRO A 840 -44.36 0.63 -40.03
N PHE A 841 -43.05 0.76 -39.87
CA PHE A 841 -42.23 1.62 -40.73
C PHE A 841 -40.93 0.92 -41.11
N SER A 842 -40.82 0.65 -42.41
CA SER A 842 -39.66 0.13 -43.11
C SER A 842 -38.55 1.19 -43.17
N ASN A 843 -37.39 0.89 -42.58
CA ASN A 843 -36.13 1.55 -42.90
C ASN A 843 -35.41 0.79 -44.03
N PRO A 844 -34.72 1.47 -44.95
CA PRO A 844 -33.49 0.97 -45.53
C PRO A 844 -32.32 1.77 -44.92
N PHE A 845 -31.58 1.15 -43.99
CA PHE A 845 -30.26 1.65 -43.62
C PHE A 845 -29.23 1.03 -44.58
N GLU A 846 -28.69 1.86 -45.47
CA GLU A 846 -27.42 1.59 -46.15
C GLU A 846 -26.29 1.56 -45.10
N TYR A 847 -25.61 0.42 -45.01
CA TYR A 847 -24.35 0.31 -44.28
C TYR A 847 -23.23 0.93 -45.13
N ILE A 848 -22.86 2.18 -44.83
CA ILE A 848 -21.58 2.73 -45.27
C ILE A 848 -20.53 2.34 -44.23
N THR A 849 -19.56 1.54 -44.65
CA THR A 849 -18.40 1.10 -43.88
C THR A 849 -17.37 2.24 -43.81
N ILE A 850 -17.14 2.78 -42.62
CA ILE A 850 -15.97 3.64 -42.31
C ILE A 850 -15.23 3.00 -41.14
N ALA A 851 -14.28 2.11 -41.43
CA ALA A 851 -13.56 1.32 -40.43
C ALA A 851 -12.09 1.75 -40.21
N ASP A 852 -11.53 2.66 -41.00
CA ASP A 852 -10.06 2.75 -41.07
C ASP A 852 -9.42 3.89 -40.27
N PHE A 853 -10.17 4.93 -39.86
CA PHE A 853 -9.53 6.14 -39.31
C PHE A 853 -9.13 6.07 -37.81
N PRO A 854 -9.95 5.52 -36.89
CA PRO A 854 -9.51 5.29 -35.50
C PRO A 854 -8.32 4.31 -35.45
N LEU A 855 -8.24 3.41 -36.43
CA LEU A 855 -7.18 2.42 -36.55
C LEU A 855 -5.82 3.05 -36.89
N ILE A 856 -5.78 4.11 -37.69
CA ILE A 856 -4.52 4.79 -38.08
C ILE A 856 -3.96 5.61 -36.91
N ALA A 857 -4.80 6.32 -36.14
CA ALA A 857 -4.34 7.03 -34.95
C ALA A 857 -3.81 6.07 -33.86
N LEU A 858 -4.49 4.94 -33.64
CA LEU A 858 -4.07 3.87 -32.73
C LEU A 858 -2.85 3.09 -33.27
N ALA A 859 -2.74 2.87 -34.59
CA ALA A 859 -1.58 2.25 -35.22
C ALA A 859 -0.35 3.18 -35.18
N CYS A 860 -0.52 4.49 -35.33
CA CYS A 860 0.55 5.46 -35.14
C CYS A 860 1.05 5.48 -33.69
N VAL A 861 0.17 5.32 -32.70
CA VAL A 861 0.56 5.11 -31.28
C VAL A 861 1.35 3.81 -31.13
N GLY A 862 0.88 2.70 -31.72
CA GLY A 862 1.55 1.40 -31.66
C GLY A 862 2.91 1.35 -32.36
N VAL A 863 3.03 1.97 -33.54
CA VAL A 863 4.27 2.03 -34.36
C VAL A 863 5.28 2.97 -33.73
N THR A 864 4.85 4.11 -33.17
CA THR A 864 5.72 5.04 -32.43
C THR A 864 6.31 4.37 -31.18
N LEU A 865 5.53 3.53 -30.49
CA LEU A 865 5.99 2.76 -29.33
C LEU A 865 6.96 1.63 -29.71
N LEU A 866 6.83 1.03 -30.90
CA LEU A 866 7.74 0.00 -31.44
C LEU A 866 9.10 0.55 -31.91
N ILE A 867 9.14 1.79 -32.42
CA ILE A 867 10.37 2.40 -32.96
C ILE A 867 11.30 2.92 -31.84
N LEU A 868 10.77 3.23 -30.65
CA LEU A 868 11.53 3.78 -29.52
C LEU A 868 12.40 2.76 -28.76
N ASP A 869 12.29 1.46 -29.06
CA ASP A 869 13.12 0.39 -28.48
C ASP A 869 14.56 0.35 -29.04
N LYS A 870 14.84 1.09 -30.13
CA LYS A 870 16.18 1.15 -30.74
C LYS A 870 16.93 2.45 -30.43
N LYS A 871 18.23 2.31 -30.19
CA LYS A 871 19.23 3.29 -29.68
C LYS A 871 19.32 4.67 -30.38
N TYR A 872 18.54 4.94 -31.44
CA TYR A 872 18.58 6.17 -32.24
C TYR A 872 17.21 6.86 -32.46
N GLY A 873 16.16 6.45 -31.73
CA GLY A 873 14.77 6.85 -32.00
C GLY A 873 14.46 8.35 -32.02
N PHE A 874 15.28 9.22 -31.42
CA PHE A 874 15.00 10.67 -31.38
C PHE A 874 15.26 11.38 -32.72
N ILE A 875 16.26 10.95 -33.51
CA ILE A 875 16.62 11.61 -34.78
C ILE A 875 15.79 11.04 -35.94
N THR A 876 15.49 9.75 -35.91
CA THR A 876 14.73 9.07 -36.97
C THR A 876 13.25 9.46 -36.98
N VAL A 877 12.65 9.70 -35.81
CA VAL A 877 11.24 10.15 -35.73
C VAL A 877 11.11 11.61 -36.17
N LEU A 878 12.06 12.48 -35.84
CA LEU A 878 12.05 13.88 -36.28
C LEU A 878 12.26 14.00 -37.82
N GLY A 879 13.05 13.09 -38.41
CA GLY A 879 13.25 13.02 -39.86
C GLY A 879 12.17 12.28 -40.65
N CYS A 880 11.18 11.66 -39.99
CA CYS A 880 9.98 11.11 -40.64
C CYS A 880 8.76 12.03 -40.51
N ILE A 881 8.84 13.07 -39.67
CA ILE A 881 7.78 14.06 -39.44
C ILE A 881 8.03 15.33 -40.26
N LEU A 882 9.29 15.68 -40.53
CA LEU A 882 9.69 16.55 -41.64
C LEU A 882 9.58 15.78 -42.95
#